data_AF-A0A8J1ZSA7-F1
#
_entry.id   AF-A0A8J1ZSA7-F1
#
_cell.length_a   1.000
_cell.length_b   1.000
_cell.length_c   1.000
_cell.angle_alpha   90.00
_cell.angle_beta   90.00
_cell.angle_gamma   90.00
#
_symmetry.space_group_name_H-M   'P 1'
#
loop_
_entity.id
_entity.type
_entity.pdbx_description
1 polymer ?
#
loop_
_entity_poly.entity_id
_entity_poly.type
_entity_poly.pdbx_seq_one_letter_code
_entity_poly.pdbx_strand_id
1 'polypeptide(L)'
;MLQAARAFGTTGGRGRGGHGYLSQKWTGRLPISPVAALYNQHNYRPFSSSEQSGGGSSSSSASTSSGSSTTTRRPPKMQTKRSSQDLIRAVSESRESIQQYIAEQNALRAETDEKAKARLSAKFQRDWTEKWGRRPFQVVALTWTSGAAALVSLAGWTPLHLVPPFVFAYIGVRDMYSHRTMQRNFPGLVWIRYFFESIRPEIRQYFVESDHEMTPFARKHRSLVYQRAKTRGESNPFGTLNDIYASGYEWVNHSNLGAQHLDTRVVGRTVIGENARDVEPYSVSRLNISGMSYGALSSAAVQALNKGAKMGNFYHNTGEGSISDHHRLYGADVVWNVGTGYFGCRDLATGRFSEEKFLDSLAKTPGVRMIELKLSQGAKPGHGGIMPAAKLTAEIAAIRGVKMGEDCVSPPWHAEFVGPTGLVQFLMKLRKLSKKPTGFKLCVGNRVEAAAIVKALQLEFAKGNQPIDFVTIDGGEGGTGAAPVEFSDRVGAPLRDGLIFMDDLLTGAGIRDDVKIIASGKIMDGFSMIRALSLGADVCNSARGFMMSLGCIQALKCNTNHCPTGITTSDPTLIAGLDIPTKAERVRAYHENTLLSFTELLGATGCSDPDQLRRVHIMRRGVSMKVETYAEIYPELESGCLLEGAGPKQLQYFWDSAELFGGLSPPIDSENGEEVLEDAASLRSYAERAYSHMP
;
A
#
# COMPACT_ATOMS: atom_id res chain seq x y z
N MET A 1 22.68 -15.05 -17.53
CA MET A 1 22.70 -16.18 -18.48
C MET A 1 24.10 -16.68 -18.83
N LEU A 2 25.06 -15.84 -19.25
CA LEU A 2 26.46 -16.30 -19.49
C LEU A 2 27.22 -16.76 -18.22
N GLN A 3 26.81 -16.36 -17.02
CA GLN A 3 27.32 -16.93 -15.76
C GLN A 3 26.65 -18.26 -15.37
N ALA A 4 25.46 -18.58 -15.91
CA ALA A 4 24.80 -19.86 -15.67
C ALA A 4 25.34 -20.97 -16.60
N ALA A 5 25.88 -20.60 -17.77
CA ALA A 5 26.49 -21.54 -18.71
C ALA A 5 27.83 -22.15 -18.23
N ARG A 6 28.49 -21.54 -17.22
CA ARG A 6 29.73 -22.07 -16.64
C ARG A 6 29.52 -23.10 -15.52
N ALA A 7 28.30 -23.22 -15.00
CA ALA A 7 27.97 -24.18 -13.95
C ALA A 7 27.51 -25.56 -14.49
N PHE A 8 27.26 -25.69 -15.80
CA PHE A 8 26.69 -26.90 -16.40
C PHE A 8 27.61 -27.67 -17.36
N GLY A 9 28.89 -27.30 -17.46
CA GLY A 9 29.87 -27.99 -18.30
C GLY A 9 30.92 -28.71 -17.48
N THR A 10 30.65 -29.95 -17.05
CA THR A 10 31.60 -31.08 -16.92
C THR A 10 31.00 -32.23 -16.09
N THR A 11 30.19 -33.08 -16.73
CA THR A 11 29.96 -34.46 -16.26
C THR A 11 30.17 -35.41 -17.44
N GLY A 12 31.43 -35.66 -17.76
CA GLY A 12 31.87 -36.75 -18.63
C GLY A 12 32.70 -37.71 -17.80
N GLY A 13 32.09 -38.79 -17.34
CA GLY A 13 32.79 -39.84 -16.58
C GLY A 13 33.68 -40.69 -17.48
N ARG A 14 34.90 -40.97 -17.00
CA ARG A 14 35.66 -42.22 -17.17
C ARG A 14 36.82 -42.20 -16.18
N GLY A 15 36.91 -43.25 -15.36
CA GLY A 15 37.83 -43.31 -14.22
C GLY A 15 39.26 -43.70 -14.56
N ARG A 16 40.16 -43.45 -13.61
CA ARG A 16 41.16 -44.37 -13.02
C ARG A 16 42.05 -43.56 -12.07
N GLY A 17 42.51 -44.21 -11.00
CA GLY A 17 43.14 -43.59 -9.84
C GLY A 17 44.55 -43.02 -10.05
N GLY A 18 45.12 -42.50 -8.96
CA GLY A 18 46.53 -42.15 -8.86
C GLY A 18 46.77 -40.95 -7.94
N HIS A 19 47.44 -41.20 -6.81
CA HIS A 19 48.10 -40.21 -5.99
C HIS A 19 49.03 -39.29 -6.80
N GLY A 20 49.16 -38.02 -6.39
CA GLY A 20 50.21 -37.15 -6.91
C GLY A 20 50.11 -35.71 -6.43
N TYR A 21 50.96 -35.37 -5.46
CA TYR A 21 51.27 -34.02 -5.01
C TYR A 21 51.53 -33.04 -6.16
N LEU A 22 51.08 -31.78 -6.00
CA LEU A 22 51.83 -30.62 -6.51
C LEU A 22 51.50 -29.38 -5.65
N SER A 23 52.48 -29.03 -4.82
CA SER A 23 52.54 -27.83 -4.00
C SER A 23 52.95 -26.61 -4.83
N GLN A 24 52.26 -25.47 -4.69
CA GLN A 24 52.90 -24.15 -4.75
C GLN A 24 52.24 -23.16 -3.77
N LYS A 25 52.93 -23.03 -2.63
CA LYS A 25 53.18 -21.84 -1.79
C LYS A 25 52.24 -20.63 -1.93
N TRP A 26 51.38 -20.46 -0.93
CA TRP A 26 50.98 -19.14 -0.42
C TRP A 26 51.80 -18.84 0.85
N THR A 27 52.80 -17.98 0.73
CA THR A 27 53.55 -17.42 1.86
C THR A 27 52.91 -16.09 2.25
N GLY A 28 52.08 -16.11 3.30
CA GLY A 28 51.59 -14.91 3.99
C GLY A 28 51.42 -15.23 5.47
N ARG A 29 52.31 -14.68 6.30
CA ARG A 29 52.30 -14.83 7.76
C ARG A 29 50.98 -14.30 8.33
N LEU A 30 50.17 -15.18 8.92
CA LEU A 30 49.07 -14.79 9.81
C LEU A 30 49.64 -14.50 11.21
N PRO A 31 49.30 -13.37 11.86
CA PRO A 31 49.62 -13.17 13.26
C PRO A 31 48.74 -14.07 14.14
N ILE A 32 49.39 -14.74 15.09
CA ILE A 32 48.78 -15.60 16.09
C ILE A 32 47.83 -14.74 16.95
N SER A 33 46.56 -15.12 16.99
CA SER A 33 45.52 -14.51 17.83
C SER A 33 45.80 -14.75 19.33
N PRO A 34 45.56 -13.77 20.23
CA PRO A 34 45.75 -13.91 21.68
C PRO A 34 44.89 -15.02 22.34
N VAL A 35 43.92 -15.58 21.61
CA VAL A 35 42.99 -16.61 22.11
C VAL A 35 43.67 -17.98 22.27
N ALA A 36 44.77 -18.25 21.58
CA ALA A 36 45.49 -19.53 21.67
C ALA A 36 46.34 -19.67 22.96
N ALA A 37 46.61 -18.57 23.68
CA ALA A 37 47.45 -18.60 24.90
C ALA A 37 46.66 -18.94 26.18
N LEU A 38 45.33 -18.83 26.17
CA LEU A 38 44.48 -19.03 27.36
C LEU A 38 43.84 -20.43 27.45
N TYR A 39 43.90 -21.22 26.39
CA TYR A 39 43.19 -22.51 26.32
C TYR A 39 43.99 -23.70 26.89
N ASN A 40 45.21 -23.49 27.38
CA ASN A 40 46.13 -24.56 27.77
C ASN A 40 46.34 -24.70 29.30
N GLN A 41 45.49 -24.09 30.15
CA GLN A 41 45.72 -24.08 31.60
C GLN A 41 44.62 -24.64 32.52
N HIS A 42 43.45 -25.09 32.04
CA HIS A 42 42.45 -25.68 32.95
C HIS A 42 41.72 -26.89 32.35
N ASN A 43 42.20 -28.09 32.69
CA ASN A 43 41.46 -29.34 32.59
C ASN A 43 40.53 -29.49 33.81
N TYR A 44 39.22 -29.55 33.61
CA TYR A 44 38.29 -30.19 34.55
C TYR A 44 37.19 -30.95 33.78
N ARG A 45 37.05 -32.23 34.11
CA ARG A 45 36.08 -33.20 33.54
C ARG A 45 34.64 -32.88 34.00
N PRO A 46 33.59 -33.21 33.21
CA PRO A 46 32.21 -33.09 33.64
C PRO A 46 31.80 -34.27 34.54
N PHE A 47 31.15 -33.95 35.66
CA PHE A 47 30.51 -34.90 36.58
C PHE A 47 29.06 -35.15 36.16
N SER A 48 28.69 -36.43 36.04
CA SER A 48 27.32 -36.94 35.94
C SER A 48 26.74 -37.19 37.33
N SER A 49 25.45 -36.92 37.56
CA SER A 49 24.72 -37.49 38.69
C SER A 49 23.26 -37.77 38.35
N SER A 50 22.94 -39.06 38.38
CA SER A 50 21.63 -39.69 38.47
C SER A 50 21.02 -39.54 39.87
N GLU A 51 19.68 -39.51 39.90
CA GLU A 51 18.74 -40.11 40.88
C GLU A 51 19.13 -40.25 42.36
N GLN A 52 18.29 -39.75 43.29
CA GLN A 52 17.22 -40.52 43.94
C GLN A 52 16.53 -39.72 45.06
N SER A 53 15.23 -39.96 45.23
CA SER A 53 14.33 -39.45 46.27
C SER A 53 14.03 -40.52 47.33
N GLY A 54 13.76 -40.06 48.56
CA GLY A 54 13.44 -40.85 49.76
C GLY A 54 14.29 -40.33 50.92
N GLY A 55 13.78 -39.76 52.01
CA GLY A 55 12.62 -40.11 52.82
C GLY A 55 13.15 -40.51 54.20
N GLY A 56 12.85 -39.74 55.26
CA GLY A 56 13.15 -40.17 56.65
C GLY A 56 13.65 -39.09 57.62
N SER A 57 12.70 -38.59 58.43
CA SER A 57 12.73 -38.43 59.91
C SER A 57 13.96 -37.90 60.68
N SER A 58 13.66 -36.93 61.58
CA SER A 58 14.20 -36.73 62.96
C SER A 58 15.70 -36.43 63.11
N SER A 59 16.25 -35.70 64.08
CA SER A 59 15.81 -34.82 65.17
C SER A 59 17.12 -34.31 65.80
N SER A 60 17.14 -33.06 66.24
CA SER A 60 17.89 -32.51 67.40
C SER A 60 19.41 -32.75 67.59
N SER A 61 20.08 -31.61 67.85
CA SER A 61 21.17 -31.41 68.83
C SER A 61 22.53 -32.05 68.51
N ALA A 62 23.68 -31.56 68.99
CA ALA A 62 24.16 -30.29 69.49
C ALA A 62 25.68 -30.48 69.65
N SER A 63 26.38 -29.35 69.75
CA SER A 63 27.55 -29.15 70.60
C SER A 63 28.90 -29.82 70.28
N THR A 64 29.91 -28.91 70.16
CA THR A 64 31.21 -28.92 70.86
C THR A 64 32.25 -29.97 70.42
N SER A 65 33.56 -29.74 70.44
CA SER A 65 34.43 -28.58 70.73
C SER A 65 35.87 -29.04 70.48
N SER A 66 36.83 -28.12 70.63
CA SER A 66 38.28 -28.32 70.80
C SER A 66 39.03 -28.71 69.52
N GLY A 67 40.15 -28.08 69.14
CA GLY A 67 41.06 -27.21 69.86
C GLY A 67 42.45 -27.84 69.86
N SER A 68 43.37 -27.34 69.03
CA SER A 68 44.79 -27.25 69.40
C SER A 68 45.58 -26.54 68.29
N SER A 69 46.13 -25.39 68.66
CA SER A 69 47.11 -24.61 67.91
C SER A 69 48.48 -25.28 67.94
N THR A 70 49.15 -25.38 66.80
CA THR A 70 50.63 -25.31 66.76
C THR A 70 51.11 -24.57 65.52
N THR A 71 51.99 -23.61 65.79
CA THR A 71 52.61 -22.58 64.96
C THR A 71 53.52 -23.11 63.84
N THR A 72 53.31 -22.60 62.61
CA THR A 72 54.37 -22.44 61.59
C THR A 72 54.05 -21.25 60.66
N ARG A 73 55.03 -20.35 60.49
CA ARG A 73 55.01 -19.11 59.70
C ARG A 73 54.40 -19.29 58.29
N ARG A 74 53.45 -18.42 57.91
CA ARG A 74 52.95 -18.27 56.53
C ARG A 74 53.69 -17.15 55.78
N PRO A 75 54.06 -17.34 54.50
CA PRO A 75 54.44 -16.25 53.60
C PRO A 75 53.20 -15.41 53.21
N PRO A 76 53.36 -14.18 52.70
CA PRO A 76 52.24 -13.28 52.48
C PRO A 76 51.30 -13.81 51.38
N LYS A 77 50.00 -13.85 51.68
CA LYS A 77 48.95 -14.10 50.70
C LYS A 77 48.86 -12.92 49.75
N MET A 78 49.27 -13.11 48.50
CA MET A 78 48.94 -12.20 47.40
C MET A 78 47.43 -12.29 47.15
N GLN A 79 46.68 -11.26 47.57
CA GLN A 79 45.25 -11.13 47.29
C GLN A 79 45.09 -10.66 45.84
N THR A 80 44.51 -11.50 44.99
CA THR A 80 43.87 -11.06 43.74
C THR A 80 42.49 -11.68 43.65
N LYS A 81 41.52 -11.11 44.37
CA LYS A 81 40.10 -11.23 44.01
C LYS A 81 39.81 -10.16 42.97
N ARG A 82 39.91 -10.49 41.67
CA ARG A 82 39.14 -9.74 40.66
C ARG A 82 37.72 -10.26 40.73
N SER A 83 36.74 -9.36 40.83
CA SER A 83 35.34 -9.76 40.96
C SER A 83 34.86 -10.39 39.64
N SER A 84 33.94 -11.33 39.70
CA SER A 84 33.32 -11.92 38.51
C SER A 84 32.65 -10.86 37.61
N GLN A 85 32.27 -9.72 38.19
CA GLN A 85 31.69 -8.58 37.48
C GLN A 85 32.72 -7.86 36.59
N ASP A 86 33.99 -7.76 37.03
CA ASP A 86 35.06 -7.14 36.23
C ASP A 86 35.42 -7.98 35.00
N LEU A 87 35.35 -9.31 35.14
CA LEU A 87 35.54 -10.26 34.03
C LEU A 87 34.36 -10.21 33.04
N ILE A 88 33.12 -10.12 33.53
CA ILE A 88 31.93 -9.99 32.68
C ILE A 88 31.98 -8.67 31.88
N ARG A 89 32.37 -7.58 32.53
CA ARG A 89 32.52 -6.26 31.90
C ARG A 89 33.63 -6.26 30.84
N ALA A 90 34.78 -6.85 31.14
CA ALA A 90 35.88 -6.96 30.17
C ALA A 90 35.49 -7.81 28.95
N VAL A 91 34.70 -8.87 29.14
CA VAL A 91 34.19 -9.72 28.05
C VAL A 91 33.10 -9.00 27.25
N SER A 92 32.22 -8.21 27.86
CA SER A 92 31.20 -7.44 27.15
C SER A 92 31.82 -6.31 26.31
N GLU A 93 32.78 -5.56 26.87
CA GLU A 93 33.51 -4.50 26.16
C GLU A 93 34.32 -5.10 24.99
N SER A 94 34.92 -6.28 25.17
CA SER A 94 35.60 -7.00 24.10
C SER A 94 34.63 -7.48 23.00
N ARG A 95 33.44 -7.97 23.37
CA ARG A 95 32.42 -8.41 22.41
C ARG A 95 31.85 -7.26 21.59
N GLU A 96 31.60 -6.11 22.21
CA GLU A 96 31.17 -4.89 21.51
C GLU A 96 32.23 -4.41 20.53
N SER A 97 33.50 -4.36 20.93
CA SER A 97 34.60 -3.96 20.04
C SER A 97 34.75 -4.90 18.83
N ILE A 98 34.56 -6.21 19.01
CA ILE A 98 34.61 -7.20 17.93
C ILE A 98 33.41 -7.04 16.99
N GLN A 99 32.20 -6.82 17.53
CA GLN A 99 31.00 -6.60 16.71
C GLN A 99 31.11 -5.31 15.89
N GLN A 100 31.64 -4.25 16.50
CA GLN A 100 31.86 -2.97 15.83
C GLN A 100 32.92 -3.12 14.72
N TYR A 101 34.01 -3.85 14.96
CA TYR A 101 35.00 -4.18 13.94
C TYR A 101 34.41 -5.01 12.79
N ILE A 102 33.59 -6.03 13.09
CA ILE A 102 32.93 -6.83 12.05
C ILE A 102 31.95 -5.99 11.23
N ALA A 103 31.17 -5.11 11.87
CA ALA A 103 30.26 -4.20 11.19
C ALA A 103 31.01 -3.23 10.27
N GLU A 104 32.13 -2.67 10.74
CA GLU A 104 32.98 -1.77 9.97
C GLU A 104 33.65 -2.49 8.78
N GLN A 105 34.14 -3.73 8.98
CA GLN A 105 34.68 -4.56 7.89
C GLN A 105 33.61 -4.96 6.86
N ASN A 106 32.39 -5.25 7.30
CA ASN A 106 31.28 -5.55 6.40
C ASN A 106 30.81 -4.31 5.62
N ALA A 107 30.78 -3.13 6.26
CA ALA A 107 30.49 -1.87 5.60
C ALA A 107 31.54 -1.53 4.54
N LEU A 108 32.83 -1.68 4.87
CA LEU A 108 33.93 -1.51 3.92
C LEU A 108 33.86 -2.48 2.74
N ARG A 109 33.52 -3.76 2.99
CA ARG A 109 33.32 -4.77 1.94
C ARG A 109 32.12 -4.45 1.05
N ALA A 110 30.99 -4.03 1.64
CA ALA A 110 29.81 -3.62 0.89
C ALA A 110 30.12 -2.41 0.01
N GLU A 111 30.84 -1.42 0.55
CA GLU A 111 31.27 -0.24 -0.20
C GLU A 111 32.25 -0.58 -1.32
N THR A 112 33.18 -1.53 -1.10
CA THR A 112 34.10 -1.99 -2.15
C THR A 112 33.39 -2.79 -3.24
N ASP A 113 32.44 -3.66 -2.88
CA ASP A 113 31.63 -4.42 -3.84
C ASP A 113 30.71 -3.51 -4.64
N GLU A 114 30.11 -2.50 -4.01
CA GLU A 114 29.28 -1.50 -4.67
C GLU A 114 30.11 -0.63 -5.61
N LYS A 115 31.29 -0.16 -5.16
CA LYS A 115 32.26 0.56 -6.02
C LYS A 115 32.78 -0.32 -7.16
N ALA A 116 33.00 -1.62 -6.94
CA ALA A 116 33.45 -2.55 -7.97
C ALA A 116 32.35 -2.82 -9.01
N LYS A 117 31.11 -3.04 -8.57
CA LYS A 117 29.93 -3.15 -9.45
C LYS A 117 29.67 -1.86 -10.22
N ALA A 118 29.78 -0.70 -9.56
CA ALA A 118 29.65 0.60 -10.20
C ALA A 118 30.76 0.83 -11.24
N ARG A 119 32.01 0.45 -10.95
CA ARG A 119 33.13 0.52 -11.91
C ARG A 119 32.96 -0.43 -13.08
N LEU A 120 32.52 -1.67 -12.85
CA LEU A 120 32.24 -2.65 -13.91
C LEU A 120 31.07 -2.22 -14.80
N SER A 121 29.98 -1.73 -14.19
CA SER A 121 28.83 -1.17 -14.90
C SER A 121 29.21 0.06 -15.71
N ALA A 122 29.94 1.00 -15.11
CA ALA A 122 30.37 2.23 -15.77
C ALA A 122 31.37 1.95 -16.90
N LYS A 123 32.27 0.98 -16.74
CA LYS A 123 33.23 0.58 -17.79
C LYS A 123 32.52 -0.12 -18.94
N PHE A 124 31.59 -1.04 -18.66
CA PHE A 124 30.81 -1.73 -19.70
C PHE A 124 29.87 -0.78 -20.44
N GLN A 125 29.20 0.14 -19.73
CA GLN A 125 28.34 1.16 -20.35
C GLN A 125 29.14 2.12 -21.23
N ARG A 126 30.26 2.67 -20.73
CA ARG A 126 31.11 3.60 -21.50
C ARG A 126 31.71 2.95 -22.75
N ASP A 127 32.25 1.73 -22.64
CA ASP A 127 32.99 1.12 -23.74
C ASP A 127 32.14 0.76 -24.96
N TRP A 128 30.84 0.49 -24.79
CA TRP A 128 30.00 -0.01 -25.87
C TRP A 128 29.13 1.06 -26.51
N THR A 129 28.55 1.97 -25.71
CA THR A 129 27.74 3.07 -26.27
C THR A 129 28.59 4.12 -26.98
N GLU A 130 29.87 4.27 -26.65
CA GLU A 130 30.79 5.17 -27.36
C GLU A 130 31.27 4.57 -28.69
N LYS A 131 31.26 3.23 -28.83
CA LYS A 131 31.82 2.52 -30.00
C LYS A 131 30.78 2.18 -31.05
N TRP A 132 29.49 2.12 -30.71
CA TRP A 132 28.43 1.88 -31.70
C TRP A 132 27.74 3.16 -32.13
N GLY A 133 27.65 3.38 -33.44
CA GLY A 133 26.98 4.51 -34.05
C GLY A 133 26.73 4.28 -35.53
N ARG A 134 26.45 5.35 -36.29
CA ARG A 134 26.13 5.28 -37.72
C ARG A 134 27.17 4.55 -38.56
N ARG A 135 28.45 4.93 -38.43
CA ARG A 135 29.56 4.33 -39.19
C ARG A 135 29.77 2.85 -38.85
N PRO A 136 29.90 2.45 -37.57
CA PRO A 136 29.95 1.04 -37.19
C PRO A 136 28.77 0.22 -37.71
N PHE A 137 27.54 0.75 -37.61
CA PHE A 137 26.36 0.09 -38.15
C PHE A 137 26.46 -0.13 -39.66
N GLN A 138 26.82 0.90 -40.43
CA GLN A 138 26.98 0.80 -41.89
C GLN A 138 28.01 -0.26 -42.27
N VAL A 139 29.15 -0.33 -41.56
CA VAL A 139 30.18 -1.35 -41.80
C VAL A 139 29.64 -2.75 -41.50
N VAL A 140 28.94 -2.94 -40.38
CA VAL A 140 28.35 -4.25 -40.03
C VAL A 140 27.25 -4.66 -41.00
N ALA A 141 26.36 -3.73 -41.39
CA ALA A 141 25.28 -4.00 -42.34
C ALA A 141 25.83 -4.34 -43.73
N LEU A 142 26.85 -3.64 -44.20
CA LEU A 142 27.49 -3.92 -45.49
C LEU A 142 28.24 -5.26 -45.46
N THR A 143 29.06 -5.51 -44.43
CA THR A 143 29.80 -6.78 -44.31
C THR A 143 28.87 -7.99 -44.19
N TRP A 144 27.77 -7.86 -43.44
CA TRP A 144 26.81 -8.95 -43.29
C TRP A 144 26.01 -9.19 -44.58
N THR A 145 25.54 -8.14 -45.27
CA THR A 145 24.84 -8.28 -46.55
C THR A 145 25.75 -8.85 -47.64
N SER A 146 26.98 -8.36 -47.77
CA SER A 146 27.96 -8.87 -48.73
C SER A 146 28.39 -10.30 -48.43
N GLY A 147 28.60 -10.66 -47.16
CA GLY A 147 28.93 -12.03 -46.76
C GLY A 147 27.78 -13.01 -47.03
N ALA A 148 26.55 -12.62 -46.74
CA ALA A 148 25.37 -13.44 -47.05
C ALA A 148 25.17 -13.62 -48.56
N ALA A 149 25.39 -12.55 -49.36
CA ALA A 149 25.37 -12.64 -50.82
C ALA A 149 26.44 -13.57 -51.36
N ALA A 150 27.67 -13.51 -50.84
CA ALA A 150 28.74 -14.41 -51.24
C ALA A 150 28.41 -15.88 -50.91
N LEU A 151 27.80 -16.16 -49.76
CA LEU A 151 27.37 -17.52 -49.39
C LEU A 151 26.25 -18.05 -50.30
N VAL A 152 25.28 -17.21 -50.67
CA VAL A 152 24.23 -17.57 -51.63
C VAL A 152 24.83 -17.85 -53.01
N SER A 153 25.75 -17.00 -53.49
CA SER A 153 26.35 -17.13 -54.82
C SER A 153 27.39 -18.26 -54.94
N LEU A 154 28.21 -18.50 -53.91
CA LEU A 154 29.34 -19.42 -53.98
C LEU A 154 29.07 -20.78 -53.33
N ALA A 155 28.25 -20.83 -52.27
CA ALA A 155 27.93 -22.05 -51.54
C ALA A 155 26.53 -22.60 -51.86
N GLY A 156 25.80 -21.97 -52.80
CA GLY A 156 24.48 -22.43 -53.24
C GLY A 156 23.41 -22.34 -52.16
N TRP A 157 23.61 -21.49 -51.16
CA TRP A 157 22.65 -21.31 -50.08
C TRP A 157 21.35 -20.68 -50.60
N THR A 158 20.23 -20.99 -49.94
CA THR A 158 18.93 -20.46 -50.37
C THR A 158 18.91 -18.93 -50.28
N PRO A 159 18.29 -18.21 -51.24
CA PRO A 159 18.16 -16.74 -51.18
C PRO A 159 17.47 -16.22 -49.91
N LEU A 160 16.75 -17.08 -49.18
CA LEU A 160 16.11 -16.76 -47.91
C LEU A 160 17.11 -16.26 -46.85
N HIS A 161 18.39 -16.66 -46.93
CA HIS A 161 19.44 -16.19 -46.03
C HIS A 161 19.81 -14.70 -46.21
N LEU A 162 19.37 -14.06 -47.30
CA LEU A 162 19.51 -12.61 -47.51
C LEU A 162 18.46 -11.79 -46.76
N VAL A 163 17.35 -12.39 -46.33
CA VAL A 163 16.25 -11.67 -45.69
C VAL A 163 16.69 -11.02 -44.36
N PRO A 164 17.34 -11.72 -43.41
CA PRO A 164 17.77 -11.09 -42.16
C PRO A 164 18.75 -9.91 -42.32
N PRO A 165 19.85 -10.00 -43.10
CA PRO A 165 20.77 -8.87 -43.25
C PRO A 165 20.14 -7.70 -44.03
N PHE A 166 19.25 -7.99 -44.99
CA PHE A 166 18.50 -6.94 -45.69
C PHE A 166 17.54 -6.21 -44.75
N VAL A 167 16.77 -6.93 -43.94
CA VAL A 167 15.86 -6.34 -42.94
C VAL A 167 16.65 -5.51 -41.91
N PHE A 168 17.79 -6.01 -41.44
CA PHE A 168 18.66 -5.27 -40.53
C PHE A 168 19.20 -3.97 -41.15
N ALA A 169 19.70 -4.04 -42.39
CA ALA A 169 20.17 -2.87 -43.14
C ALA A 169 19.04 -1.86 -43.38
N TYR A 170 17.86 -2.32 -43.82
CA TYR A 170 16.69 -1.50 -44.05
C TYR A 170 16.23 -0.77 -42.78
N ILE A 171 16.09 -1.49 -41.67
CA ILE A 171 15.69 -0.92 -40.38
C ILE A 171 16.69 0.14 -39.94
N GLY A 172 17.99 -0.13 -39.99
CA GLY A 172 18.97 0.85 -39.52
C GLY A 172 19.14 2.04 -40.45
N VAL A 173 19.00 1.88 -41.78
CA VAL A 173 18.92 3.04 -42.70
C VAL A 173 17.70 3.89 -42.35
N ARG A 174 16.52 3.28 -42.20
CA ARG A 174 15.30 3.99 -41.77
C ARG A 174 15.52 4.72 -40.44
N ASP A 175 16.16 4.07 -39.46
CA ASP A 175 16.45 4.66 -38.15
C ASP A 175 17.40 5.87 -38.26
N MET A 176 18.37 5.85 -39.18
CA MET A 176 19.30 6.97 -39.42
C MET A 176 18.61 8.24 -39.93
N TYR A 177 17.48 8.09 -40.62
CA TYR A 177 16.64 9.19 -41.10
C TYR A 177 15.48 9.53 -40.15
N SER A 178 15.35 8.82 -39.02
CA SER A 178 14.33 9.12 -38.04
C SER A 178 14.53 10.50 -37.37
N HIS A 179 13.41 11.12 -36.99
CA HIS A 179 13.38 12.33 -36.18
C HIS A 179 13.75 12.07 -34.70
N ARG A 180 13.77 10.80 -34.26
CA ARG A 180 14.10 10.45 -32.86
C ARG A 180 15.61 10.30 -32.66
N THR A 181 16.20 11.12 -31.79
CA THR A 181 17.65 11.18 -31.52
C THR A 181 18.29 9.82 -31.23
N MET A 182 17.63 8.97 -30.45
CA MET A 182 18.16 7.63 -30.11
C MET A 182 18.20 6.68 -31.31
N GLN A 183 17.17 6.69 -32.16
CA GLN A 183 17.15 5.88 -33.38
C GLN A 183 18.22 6.36 -34.36
N ARG A 184 18.37 7.68 -34.46
CA ARG A 184 19.33 8.35 -35.36
C ARG A 184 20.80 8.08 -35.00
N ASN A 185 21.10 8.01 -33.70
CA ASN A 185 22.46 7.80 -33.19
C ASN A 185 22.83 6.32 -33.09
N PHE A 186 21.86 5.44 -32.80
CA PHE A 186 22.08 4.00 -32.58
C PHE A 186 21.17 3.14 -33.48
N PRO A 187 21.32 3.21 -34.81
CA PRO A 187 20.45 2.48 -35.75
C PRO A 187 20.51 0.96 -35.52
N GLY A 188 19.36 0.30 -35.61
CA GLY A 188 19.20 -1.14 -35.35
C GLY A 188 19.22 -1.51 -33.86
N LEU A 189 20.24 -1.07 -33.10
CA LEU A 189 20.40 -1.41 -31.68
C LEU A 189 19.36 -0.77 -30.75
N VAL A 190 18.83 0.39 -31.14
CA VAL A 190 17.75 1.05 -30.40
C VAL A 190 16.54 0.13 -30.20
N TRP A 191 16.26 -0.77 -31.15
CA TRP A 191 15.16 -1.73 -31.07
C TRP A 191 15.40 -2.82 -30.02
N ILE A 192 16.65 -3.25 -29.84
CA ILE A 192 17.03 -4.16 -28.75
C ILE A 192 16.83 -3.46 -27.40
N ARG A 193 17.21 -2.18 -27.29
CA ARG A 193 16.92 -1.38 -26.10
C ARG A 193 15.42 -1.31 -25.85
N TYR A 194 14.61 -0.92 -26.83
CA TYR A 194 13.16 -0.82 -26.67
C TYR A 194 12.50 -2.16 -26.33
N PHE A 195 13.03 -3.27 -26.85
CA PHE A 195 12.60 -4.61 -26.45
C PHE A 195 12.91 -4.90 -24.98
N PHE A 196 14.14 -4.66 -24.50
CA PHE A 196 14.47 -4.87 -23.09
C PHE A 196 13.74 -3.88 -22.17
N GLU A 197 13.51 -2.65 -22.63
CA GLU A 197 12.77 -1.63 -21.90
C GLU A 197 11.28 -2.01 -21.73
N SER A 198 10.68 -2.66 -22.73
CA SER A 198 9.27 -3.09 -22.66
C SER A 198 9.03 -4.28 -21.74
N ILE A 199 10.01 -5.16 -21.54
CA ILE A 199 9.95 -6.32 -20.62
C ILE A 199 10.63 -6.05 -19.26
N ARG A 200 11.33 -4.91 -19.11
CA ARG A 200 12.06 -4.55 -17.89
C ARG A 200 11.17 -4.54 -16.65
N PRO A 201 9.95 -3.96 -16.66
CA PRO A 201 9.09 -3.95 -15.48
C PRO A 201 8.79 -5.37 -14.99
N GLU A 202 8.44 -6.28 -15.90
CA GLU A 202 8.11 -7.67 -15.60
C GLU A 202 9.35 -8.44 -15.09
N ILE A 203 10.50 -8.32 -15.76
CA ILE A 203 11.74 -8.97 -15.30
C ILE A 203 12.14 -8.47 -13.90
N ARG A 204 12.05 -7.15 -13.67
CA ARG A 204 12.39 -6.56 -12.37
C ARG A 204 11.48 -7.11 -11.29
N GLN A 205 10.17 -7.16 -11.54
CA GLN A 205 9.18 -7.64 -10.59
C GLN A 205 9.36 -9.11 -10.18
N TYR A 206 9.74 -9.99 -11.11
CA TYR A 206 9.83 -11.44 -10.84
C TYR A 206 11.23 -11.92 -10.43
N PHE A 207 12.29 -11.31 -10.95
CA PHE A 207 13.66 -11.82 -10.77
C PHE A 207 14.60 -10.89 -9.99
N VAL A 208 14.24 -9.63 -9.76
CA VAL A 208 15.16 -8.63 -9.18
C VAL A 208 14.63 -7.98 -7.91
N GLU A 209 13.34 -7.63 -7.83
CA GLU A 209 12.72 -7.04 -6.65
C GLU A 209 12.88 -7.94 -5.42
N SER A 210 13.48 -7.40 -4.36
CA SER A 210 13.52 -8.09 -3.07
C SER A 210 12.12 -8.16 -2.45
N ASP A 211 11.88 -9.13 -1.57
CA ASP A 211 10.53 -9.34 -1.01
C ASP A 211 10.02 -8.16 -0.15
N HIS A 212 10.92 -7.26 0.26
CA HIS A 212 10.68 -6.08 1.10
C HIS A 212 10.77 -4.74 0.34
N GLU A 213 11.29 -4.72 -0.90
CA GLU A 213 11.30 -3.51 -1.72
C GLU A 213 9.86 -3.09 -2.06
N MET A 214 9.50 -1.87 -1.68
CA MET A 214 8.15 -1.36 -1.84
C MET A 214 8.08 -0.50 -3.10
N THR A 215 7.37 -0.92 -4.15
CA THR A 215 6.72 0.01 -5.11
C THR A 215 5.77 -0.70 -6.09
N PRO A 216 4.47 -0.35 -6.14
CA PRO A 216 3.65 0.22 -5.07
C PRO A 216 3.39 -0.74 -3.88
N PHE A 217 3.52 -2.06 -4.06
CA PHE A 217 3.47 -3.07 -3.00
C PHE A 217 4.66 -4.02 -3.04
N ALA A 218 5.18 -4.36 -1.85
CA ALA A 218 6.17 -5.41 -1.69
C ALA A 218 5.59 -6.79 -2.08
N ARG A 219 6.45 -7.69 -2.56
CA ARG A 219 6.04 -9.06 -2.96
C ARG A 219 5.38 -9.81 -1.82
N LYS A 220 5.85 -9.63 -0.58
CA LYS A 220 5.23 -10.21 0.63
C LYS A 220 3.73 -9.88 0.74
N HIS A 221 3.35 -8.62 0.58
CA HIS A 221 1.93 -8.21 0.66
C HIS A 221 1.10 -8.83 -0.47
N ARG A 222 1.63 -8.89 -1.69
CA ARG A 222 0.94 -9.52 -2.84
C ARG A 222 0.73 -11.02 -2.60
N SER A 223 1.78 -11.71 -2.17
CA SER A 223 1.75 -13.13 -1.84
C SER A 223 0.75 -13.43 -0.74
N LEU A 224 0.70 -12.60 0.30
CA LEU A 224 -0.27 -12.70 1.40
C LEU A 224 -1.70 -12.68 0.87
N VAL A 225 -2.06 -11.68 0.06
CA VAL A 225 -3.39 -11.60 -0.56
C VAL A 225 -3.68 -12.82 -1.43
N TYR A 226 -2.73 -13.27 -2.25
CA TYR A 226 -2.93 -14.44 -3.10
C TYR A 226 -3.12 -15.73 -2.30
N GLN A 227 -2.42 -15.88 -1.17
CA GLN A 227 -2.56 -17.02 -0.28
C GLN A 227 -3.94 -16.98 0.40
N ARG A 228 -4.32 -15.85 1.01
CA ARG A 228 -5.66 -15.66 1.61
C ARG A 228 -6.79 -15.87 0.61
N ALA A 229 -6.58 -15.50 -0.65
CA ALA A 229 -7.56 -15.71 -1.70
C ALA A 229 -7.69 -17.19 -2.11
N LYS A 230 -6.66 -18.02 -1.95
CA LYS A 230 -6.64 -19.43 -2.43
C LYS A 230 -6.83 -20.46 -1.32
N THR A 231 -6.37 -20.19 -0.10
CA THR A 231 -6.25 -21.17 0.98
C THR A 231 -6.59 -20.53 2.33
N ARG A 232 -7.09 -21.33 3.28
CA ARG A 232 -7.43 -20.90 4.65
C ARG A 232 -6.25 -20.85 5.64
N GLY A 233 -5.06 -21.35 5.28
CA GLY A 233 -3.94 -21.51 6.21
C GLY A 233 -2.76 -20.59 5.91
N GLU A 234 -2.56 -19.58 6.77
CA GLU A 234 -1.30 -18.85 6.85
C GLU A 234 -0.37 -19.54 7.84
N SER A 235 0.69 -20.15 7.34
CA SER A 235 1.84 -20.45 8.18
C SER A 235 3.10 -20.11 7.41
N ASN A 236 3.84 -19.11 7.89
CA ASN A 236 5.20 -18.88 7.43
C ASN A 236 6.13 -19.56 8.46
N PRO A 237 6.80 -20.68 8.11
CA PRO A 237 7.81 -21.24 9.00
C PRO A 237 8.97 -20.26 9.15
N PHE A 238 9.81 -20.44 10.17
CA PHE A 238 11.07 -19.69 10.38
C PHE A 238 10.98 -18.28 11.01
N GLY A 239 9.78 -17.72 11.19
CA GLY A 239 9.59 -16.43 11.89
C GLY A 239 9.55 -15.19 11.00
N THR A 240 9.78 -14.00 11.56
CA THR A 240 9.73 -12.73 10.81
C THR A 240 11.00 -12.51 10.00
N LEU A 241 10.82 -12.16 8.72
CA LEU A 241 11.91 -11.67 7.86
C LEU A 241 12.00 -10.14 7.86
N ASN A 242 11.09 -9.45 8.55
CA ASN A 242 11.14 -7.99 8.66
C ASN A 242 12.24 -7.57 9.63
N ASP A 243 12.95 -6.48 9.32
CA ASP A 243 13.81 -5.80 10.28
C ASP A 243 12.93 -5.06 11.30
N ILE A 244 12.81 -5.64 12.50
CA ILE A 244 12.00 -5.11 13.60
C ILE A 244 12.67 -3.94 14.35
N TYR A 245 13.96 -3.71 14.08
CA TYR A 245 14.73 -2.61 14.66
C TYR A 245 14.83 -1.43 13.70
N ALA A 246 14.34 -1.56 12.46
CA ALA A 246 14.25 -0.46 11.52
C ALA A 246 13.33 0.67 12.05
N SER A 247 13.74 1.91 11.80
CA SER A 247 12.90 3.09 12.02
C SER A 247 11.60 2.97 11.22
N GLY A 248 10.48 3.28 11.86
CA GLY A 248 9.14 3.15 11.29
C GLY A 248 8.52 1.76 11.42
N TYR A 249 9.21 0.77 11.99
CA TYR A 249 8.59 -0.51 12.32
C TYR A 249 7.47 -0.31 13.35
N GLU A 250 6.36 -0.99 13.11
CA GLU A 250 5.13 -0.93 13.91
C GLU A 250 4.74 -2.33 14.37
N TRP A 251 4.20 -2.40 15.57
CA TRP A 251 3.60 -3.61 16.10
C TRP A 251 2.41 -3.26 16.99
N VAL A 252 1.55 -4.25 17.20
CA VAL A 252 0.44 -4.17 18.13
C VAL A 252 0.87 -4.79 19.46
N ASN A 253 0.52 -4.15 20.57
CA ASN A 253 0.74 -4.72 21.89
C ASN A 253 -0.25 -5.87 22.15
N HIS A 254 0.27 -7.02 22.54
CA HIS A 254 -0.54 -8.17 22.97
C HIS A 254 -0.77 -8.12 24.49
N SER A 255 -1.86 -8.72 24.94
CA SER A 255 -2.14 -8.92 26.37
C SER A 255 -1.67 -10.30 26.81
N ASN A 256 -0.79 -10.35 27.81
CA ASN A 256 -0.34 -11.61 28.41
C ASN A 256 -1.36 -12.25 29.36
N LEU A 257 -2.30 -11.45 29.90
CA LEU A 257 -3.24 -11.87 30.93
C LEU A 257 -4.69 -11.89 30.43
N GLY A 258 -4.97 -11.26 29.29
CA GLY A 258 -6.34 -11.02 28.82
C GLY A 258 -6.54 -11.30 27.34
N ALA A 259 -5.65 -12.03 26.67
CA ALA A 259 -5.88 -12.44 25.28
C ALA A 259 -7.16 -13.29 25.16
N GLN A 260 -7.95 -13.03 24.12
CA GLN A 260 -9.27 -13.62 23.92
C GLN A 260 -9.35 -14.37 22.59
N HIS A 261 -10.20 -15.40 22.54
CA HIS A 261 -10.63 -16.01 21.29
C HIS A 261 -12.00 -15.43 20.91
N LEU A 262 -12.03 -14.62 19.86
CA LEU A 262 -13.22 -13.87 19.46
C LEU A 262 -13.90 -14.53 18.27
N ASP A 263 -15.22 -14.41 18.21
CA ASP A 263 -16.00 -14.85 17.05
C ASP A 263 -16.04 -13.73 15.98
N THR A 264 -15.42 -13.99 14.82
CA THR A 264 -15.42 -13.07 13.68
C THR A 264 -16.83 -12.67 13.23
N ARG A 265 -17.85 -13.51 13.44
CA ARG A 265 -19.24 -13.18 13.08
C ARG A 265 -19.82 -12.05 13.93
N VAL A 266 -19.29 -11.88 15.14
CA VAL A 266 -19.70 -10.83 16.08
C VAL A 266 -18.87 -9.58 15.83
N VAL A 267 -17.54 -9.69 15.97
CA VAL A 267 -16.65 -8.52 15.92
C VAL A 267 -16.31 -8.06 14.50
N GLY A 268 -16.72 -8.80 13.47
CA GLY A 268 -16.44 -8.51 12.07
C GLY A 268 -17.38 -7.48 11.43
N ARG A 269 -18.37 -6.98 12.17
CA ARG A 269 -19.38 -6.04 11.66
C ARG A 269 -19.53 -4.81 12.56
N THR A 270 -20.14 -3.77 12.02
CA THR A 270 -20.63 -2.58 12.75
C THR A 270 -21.87 -2.04 12.01
N VAL A 271 -22.55 -1.03 12.53
CA VAL A 271 -23.76 -0.43 11.91
C VAL A 271 -23.47 1.01 11.52
N ILE A 272 -23.85 1.38 10.29
CA ILE A 272 -23.84 2.77 9.82
C ILE A 272 -25.28 3.27 9.76
N GLY A 273 -25.53 4.46 10.29
CA GLY A 273 -26.86 5.07 10.38
C GLY A 273 -27.69 4.59 11.57
N GLU A 274 -27.06 4.05 12.62
CA GLU A 274 -27.77 3.53 13.80
C GLU A 274 -28.50 4.61 14.61
N ASN A 275 -27.91 5.81 14.73
CA ASN A 275 -28.49 6.94 15.48
C ASN A 275 -29.52 7.73 14.66
N ALA A 276 -29.64 7.42 13.37
CA ALA A 276 -30.47 8.17 12.45
C ALA A 276 -31.93 7.68 12.43
N ARG A 277 -32.87 8.63 12.38
CA ARG A 277 -34.32 8.32 12.38
C ARG A 277 -34.93 8.20 10.99
N ASP A 278 -34.23 8.64 9.95
CA ASP A 278 -34.78 8.89 8.61
C ASP A 278 -34.17 8.02 7.50
N VAL A 279 -33.27 7.10 7.86
CA VAL A 279 -32.63 6.15 6.95
C VAL A 279 -32.77 4.72 7.48
N GLU A 280 -32.65 3.74 6.60
CA GLU A 280 -32.53 2.32 6.96
C GLU A 280 -31.08 2.02 7.40
N PRO A 281 -30.81 1.72 8.69
CA PRO A 281 -29.45 1.42 9.15
C PRO A 281 -28.86 0.22 8.42
N TYR A 282 -27.57 0.25 8.13
CA TYR A 282 -26.89 -0.82 7.42
C TYR A 282 -25.82 -1.47 8.29
N SER A 283 -26.00 -2.77 8.57
CA SER A 283 -24.95 -3.59 9.18
C SER A 283 -23.86 -3.83 8.13
N VAL A 284 -22.72 -3.20 8.29
CA VAL A 284 -21.57 -3.30 7.39
C VAL A 284 -20.56 -4.32 7.91
N SER A 285 -19.87 -5.00 6.99
CA SER A 285 -18.62 -5.67 7.33
C SER A 285 -17.54 -4.62 7.66
N ARG A 286 -16.59 -4.94 8.53
CA ARG A 286 -15.44 -4.05 8.83
C ARG A 286 -14.38 -4.01 7.72
N LEU A 287 -14.44 -4.92 6.75
CA LEU A 287 -13.65 -4.89 5.52
C LEU A 287 -14.59 -4.96 4.30
N ASN A 288 -14.47 -4.03 3.35
CA ASN A 288 -15.28 -4.05 2.12
C ASN A 288 -14.47 -3.64 0.88
N ILE A 289 -15.10 -3.79 -0.29
CA ILE A 289 -14.51 -3.40 -1.58
C ILE A 289 -14.66 -1.89 -1.75
N SER A 290 -13.54 -1.19 -1.89
CA SER A 290 -13.50 0.24 -2.19
C SER A 290 -14.00 0.54 -3.61
N GLY A 291 -14.47 1.77 -3.84
CA GLY A 291 -15.00 2.22 -5.13
C GLY A 291 -14.01 2.07 -6.29
N MET A 292 -14.38 1.25 -7.27
CA MET A 292 -13.66 1.05 -8.53
C MET A 292 -14.67 0.97 -9.68
N SER A 293 -14.59 1.90 -10.63
CA SER A 293 -15.63 2.08 -11.64
C SER A 293 -15.70 0.94 -12.66
N TYR A 294 -16.92 0.58 -13.08
CA TYR A 294 -17.12 -0.11 -14.35
C TYR A 294 -16.61 0.77 -15.50
N GLY A 295 -15.76 0.19 -16.37
CA GLY A 295 -14.97 0.90 -17.38
C GLY A 295 -13.51 1.11 -16.95
N ALA A 296 -13.24 1.35 -15.66
CA ALA A 296 -11.88 1.13 -15.15
C ALA A 296 -11.62 -0.38 -14.98
N LEU A 297 -12.58 -1.09 -14.40
CA LEU A 297 -12.67 -2.55 -14.34
C LEU A 297 -13.47 -3.11 -15.51
N SER A 298 -13.15 -4.36 -15.89
CA SER A 298 -13.92 -5.14 -16.84
C SER A 298 -15.26 -5.60 -16.26
N SER A 299 -16.19 -6.00 -17.13
CA SER A 299 -17.48 -6.59 -16.72
C SER A 299 -17.29 -7.83 -15.85
N ALA A 300 -16.40 -8.74 -16.25
CA ALA A 300 -16.09 -9.95 -15.49
C ALA A 300 -15.50 -9.63 -14.10
N ALA A 301 -14.67 -8.59 -13.97
CA ALA A 301 -14.13 -8.18 -12.68
C ALA A 301 -15.22 -7.64 -11.75
N VAL A 302 -16.10 -6.76 -12.25
CA VAL A 302 -17.24 -6.22 -11.47
C VAL A 302 -18.17 -7.34 -11.03
N GLN A 303 -18.49 -8.27 -11.95
CA GLN A 303 -19.31 -9.45 -11.68
C GLN A 303 -18.69 -10.35 -10.61
N ALA A 304 -17.40 -10.68 -10.72
CA ALA A 304 -16.71 -11.52 -9.75
C ALA A 304 -16.62 -10.87 -8.36
N LEU A 305 -16.39 -9.55 -8.31
CA LEU A 305 -16.39 -8.78 -7.07
C LEU A 305 -17.78 -8.79 -6.42
N ASN A 306 -18.83 -8.51 -7.19
CA ASN A 306 -20.20 -8.51 -6.68
C ASN A 306 -20.61 -9.92 -6.21
N LYS A 307 -20.34 -10.97 -6.99
CA LYS A 307 -20.62 -12.35 -6.58
C LYS A 307 -19.89 -12.74 -5.30
N GLY A 308 -18.59 -12.41 -5.19
CA GLY A 308 -17.81 -12.68 -3.98
C GLY A 308 -18.31 -11.90 -2.77
N ALA A 309 -18.71 -10.64 -2.96
CA ALA A 309 -19.32 -9.79 -1.94
C ALA A 309 -20.64 -10.36 -1.42
N LYS A 310 -21.50 -10.88 -2.32
CA LYS A 310 -22.73 -11.58 -1.94
C LYS A 310 -22.43 -12.80 -1.09
N MET A 311 -21.46 -13.63 -1.51
CA MET A 311 -21.10 -14.85 -0.81
C MET A 311 -20.50 -14.59 0.58
N GLY A 312 -19.79 -13.48 0.76
CA GLY A 312 -19.16 -13.10 2.04
C GLY A 312 -19.93 -12.10 2.89
N ASN A 313 -21.12 -11.67 2.43
CA ASN A 313 -21.96 -10.69 3.11
C ASN A 313 -21.24 -9.35 3.42
N PHE A 314 -20.56 -8.78 2.43
CA PHE A 314 -19.94 -7.45 2.50
C PHE A 314 -20.33 -6.64 1.26
N TYR A 315 -20.15 -5.31 1.30
CA TYR A 315 -20.59 -4.47 0.18
C TYR A 315 -19.56 -4.35 -0.95
N HIS A 316 -20.07 -4.04 -2.14
CA HIS A 316 -19.28 -3.59 -3.29
C HIS A 316 -19.58 -2.12 -3.62
N ASN A 317 -18.60 -1.24 -3.46
CA ASN A 317 -18.74 0.17 -3.86
C ASN A 317 -18.51 0.33 -5.38
N THR A 318 -19.44 0.99 -6.07
CA THR A 318 -19.46 1.08 -7.54
C THR A 318 -18.33 1.92 -8.15
N GLY A 319 -17.71 2.79 -7.35
CA GLY A 319 -16.82 3.84 -7.84
C GLY A 319 -17.49 4.82 -8.82
N GLU A 320 -16.64 5.60 -9.48
CA GLU A 320 -16.94 6.69 -10.43
C GLU A 320 -18.00 6.42 -11.50
N GLY A 321 -18.13 5.16 -11.91
CA GLY A 321 -18.66 4.79 -13.22
C GLY A 321 -20.17 4.59 -13.29
N SER A 322 -20.90 4.90 -12.23
CA SER A 322 -22.31 4.54 -12.00
C SER A 322 -22.55 3.04 -11.74
N ILE A 323 -23.80 2.71 -11.43
CA ILE A 323 -24.32 1.34 -11.25
C ILE A 323 -24.60 0.73 -12.63
N SER A 324 -23.85 -0.31 -12.97
CA SER A 324 -24.09 -1.17 -14.15
C SER A 324 -24.84 -2.45 -13.80
N ASP A 325 -25.34 -3.16 -14.81
CA ASP A 325 -26.00 -4.47 -14.61
C ASP A 325 -25.06 -5.52 -14.00
N HIS A 326 -23.76 -5.38 -14.23
CA HIS A 326 -22.71 -6.21 -13.59
C HIS A 326 -22.68 -6.05 -12.06
N HIS A 327 -23.14 -4.92 -11.51
CA HIS A 327 -23.31 -4.72 -10.07
C HIS A 327 -24.64 -5.29 -9.55
N ARG A 328 -25.63 -5.48 -10.42
CA ARG A 328 -26.97 -5.97 -10.05
C ARG A 328 -27.06 -7.50 -10.08
N LEU A 329 -26.32 -8.11 -11.00
CA LEU A 329 -26.50 -9.51 -11.42
C LEU A 329 -26.53 -10.53 -10.27
N TYR A 330 -25.67 -10.39 -9.25
CA TYR A 330 -25.58 -11.34 -8.14
C TYR A 330 -26.19 -10.84 -6.83
N GLY A 331 -26.77 -9.63 -6.83
CA GLY A 331 -27.55 -9.11 -5.71
C GLY A 331 -26.77 -8.92 -4.40
N ALA A 332 -25.47 -8.64 -4.46
CA ALA A 332 -24.74 -8.14 -3.30
C ALA A 332 -25.19 -6.73 -2.94
N ASP A 333 -25.04 -6.37 -1.67
CA ASP A 333 -25.22 -4.99 -1.24
C ASP A 333 -24.18 -4.09 -1.90
N VAL A 334 -24.62 -2.91 -2.34
CA VAL A 334 -23.75 -1.94 -3.03
C VAL A 334 -23.78 -0.58 -2.34
N VAL A 335 -22.64 0.10 -2.41
CA VAL A 335 -22.52 1.52 -2.09
C VAL A 335 -22.47 2.27 -3.40
N TRP A 336 -23.47 3.12 -3.65
CA TRP A 336 -23.48 3.92 -4.86
C TRP A 336 -22.59 5.14 -4.67
N ASN A 337 -21.50 5.16 -5.41
CA ASN A 337 -20.51 6.22 -5.38
C ASN A 337 -20.79 7.24 -6.48
N VAL A 338 -21.16 8.45 -6.07
CA VAL A 338 -21.54 9.56 -6.95
C VAL A 338 -20.34 10.51 -7.05
N GLY A 339 -19.67 10.48 -8.20
CA GLY A 339 -18.60 11.43 -8.52
C GLY A 339 -19.11 12.70 -9.21
N THR A 340 -18.19 13.62 -9.49
CA THR A 340 -18.46 14.94 -10.11
C THR A 340 -19.11 14.88 -11.50
N GLY A 341 -18.96 13.76 -12.22
CA GLY A 341 -19.62 13.55 -13.51
C GLY A 341 -21.10 13.17 -13.42
N TYR A 342 -21.61 12.91 -12.19
CA TYR A 342 -22.98 12.49 -11.89
C TYR A 342 -23.50 11.33 -12.76
N PHE A 343 -22.60 10.43 -13.16
CA PHE A 343 -22.97 9.30 -14.01
C PHE A 343 -24.06 8.44 -13.34
N GLY A 344 -25.12 8.12 -14.10
CA GLY A 344 -26.32 7.42 -13.59
C GLY A 344 -27.36 8.30 -12.89
N CYS A 345 -27.05 9.54 -12.55
CA CYS A 345 -27.96 10.46 -11.90
C CYS A 345 -27.84 11.89 -12.46
N ARG A 346 -27.49 12.00 -13.74
CA ARG A 346 -27.32 13.28 -14.42
C ARG A 346 -28.42 13.53 -15.43
N ASP A 347 -28.71 14.80 -15.64
CA ASP A 347 -29.35 15.25 -16.85
C ASP A 347 -28.38 15.13 -18.04
N LEU A 348 -28.89 14.65 -19.18
CA LEU A 348 -28.05 14.39 -20.35
C LEU A 348 -27.71 15.67 -21.13
N ALA A 349 -28.55 16.71 -21.03
CA ALA A 349 -28.33 17.98 -21.73
C ALA A 349 -27.29 18.85 -21.01
N THR A 350 -27.41 18.96 -19.68
CA THR A 350 -26.59 19.86 -18.85
C THR A 350 -25.43 19.15 -18.15
N GLY A 351 -25.54 17.84 -17.92
CA GLY A 351 -24.57 17.09 -17.12
C GLY A 351 -24.63 17.32 -15.62
N ARG A 352 -25.62 18.09 -15.16
CA ARG A 352 -25.90 18.38 -13.75
C ARG A 352 -26.68 17.24 -13.11
N PHE A 353 -26.80 17.28 -11.78
CA PHE A 353 -27.57 16.27 -11.04
C PHE A 353 -29.06 16.31 -11.39
N SER A 354 -29.68 15.14 -11.53
CA SER A 354 -31.11 14.98 -11.78
C SER A 354 -31.73 14.08 -10.71
N GLU A 355 -32.68 14.64 -9.96
CA GLU A 355 -33.42 13.91 -8.92
C GLU A 355 -34.20 12.73 -9.50
N GLU A 356 -34.85 12.92 -10.64
CA GLU A 356 -35.60 11.88 -11.34
C GLU A 356 -34.68 10.70 -11.69
N LYS A 357 -33.53 10.97 -12.31
CA LYS A 357 -32.55 9.92 -12.67
C LYS A 357 -31.92 9.27 -11.44
N PHE A 358 -31.70 10.04 -10.38
CA PHE A 358 -31.22 9.49 -9.11
C PHE A 358 -32.21 8.47 -8.53
N LEU A 359 -33.49 8.83 -8.44
CA LEU A 359 -34.55 7.96 -7.94
C LEU A 359 -34.78 6.74 -8.87
N ASP A 360 -34.75 6.93 -10.19
CA ASP A 360 -34.86 5.85 -11.18
C ASP A 360 -33.72 4.83 -11.03
N SER A 361 -32.48 5.30 -10.86
CA SER A 361 -31.33 4.42 -10.62
C SER A 361 -31.43 3.64 -9.31
N LEU A 362 -31.96 4.24 -8.25
CA LEU A 362 -32.24 3.57 -6.98
C LEU A 362 -33.35 2.52 -7.13
N ALA A 363 -34.44 2.86 -7.80
CA ALA A 363 -35.57 1.95 -8.05
C ALA A 363 -35.12 0.71 -8.85
N LYS A 364 -34.23 0.90 -9.83
CA LYS A 364 -33.60 -0.18 -10.61
C LYS A 364 -32.56 -0.99 -9.83
N THR A 365 -32.13 -0.52 -8.67
CA THR A 365 -31.05 -1.14 -7.89
C THR A 365 -31.42 -1.29 -6.41
N PRO A 366 -32.34 -2.20 -6.05
CA PRO A 366 -32.75 -2.41 -4.66
C PRO A 366 -31.61 -2.78 -3.70
N GLY A 367 -30.50 -3.30 -4.22
CA GLY A 367 -29.29 -3.62 -3.45
C GLY A 367 -28.47 -2.41 -2.99
N VAL A 368 -28.83 -1.17 -3.34
CA VAL A 368 -28.14 0.03 -2.83
C VAL A 368 -28.45 0.20 -1.35
N ARG A 369 -27.39 0.10 -0.53
CA ARG A 369 -27.47 0.24 0.94
C ARG A 369 -26.94 1.55 1.45
N MET A 370 -26.02 2.21 0.74
CA MET A 370 -25.48 3.51 1.13
C MET A 370 -25.18 4.37 -0.09
N ILE A 371 -25.18 5.69 0.11
CA ILE A 371 -24.79 6.70 -0.88
C ILE A 371 -23.48 7.35 -0.43
N GLU A 372 -22.47 7.33 -1.30
CA GLU A 372 -21.18 8.00 -1.06
C GLU A 372 -20.99 9.10 -2.11
N LEU A 373 -20.97 10.36 -1.68
CA LEU A 373 -20.61 11.48 -2.54
C LEU A 373 -19.09 11.64 -2.56
N LYS A 374 -18.44 11.41 -3.69
CA LYS A 374 -16.97 11.48 -3.79
C LYS A 374 -16.50 12.87 -4.19
N LEU A 375 -15.97 13.60 -3.21
CA LEU A 375 -15.27 14.87 -3.41
C LEU A 375 -13.90 14.67 -4.05
N SER A 376 -13.13 13.70 -3.54
CA SER A 376 -11.79 13.41 -4.06
C SER A 376 -11.35 11.96 -3.81
N GLN A 377 -10.29 11.53 -4.50
CA GLN A 377 -9.64 10.23 -4.26
C GLN A 377 -8.14 10.45 -4.05
N GLY A 378 -7.50 9.55 -3.30
CA GLY A 378 -6.11 9.68 -2.92
C GLY A 378 -5.12 9.78 -4.09
N ALA A 379 -5.36 9.04 -5.17
CA ALA A 379 -4.42 9.00 -6.30
C ALA A 379 -4.42 10.26 -7.18
N LYS A 380 -5.44 11.11 -7.06
CA LYS A 380 -5.58 12.36 -7.80
C LYS A 380 -6.57 13.33 -7.14
N PRO A 381 -6.26 13.84 -5.95
CA PRO A 381 -7.11 14.83 -5.29
C PRO A 381 -7.15 16.10 -6.13
N GLY A 382 -8.30 16.78 -6.17
CA GLY A 382 -8.46 18.00 -6.99
C GLY A 382 -8.55 17.76 -8.50
N HIS A 383 -8.77 16.52 -8.94
CA HIS A 383 -9.05 16.18 -10.33
C HIS A 383 -10.23 15.20 -10.42
N GLY A 384 -11.05 15.34 -11.46
CA GLY A 384 -12.14 14.39 -11.74
C GLY A 384 -11.68 13.02 -12.24
N GLY A 385 -12.64 12.10 -12.34
CA GLY A 385 -12.49 10.82 -13.02
C GLY A 385 -11.92 10.98 -14.42
N ILE A 386 -11.06 10.03 -14.85
CA ILE A 386 -10.49 9.99 -16.19
C ILE A 386 -10.66 8.55 -16.67
N MET A 387 -11.32 8.38 -17.80
CA MET A 387 -11.38 7.12 -18.50
C MET A 387 -10.96 7.33 -19.97
N PRO A 388 -9.87 6.69 -20.41
CA PRO A 388 -9.43 6.78 -21.80
C PRO A 388 -10.49 6.29 -22.79
N ALA A 389 -10.58 6.94 -23.94
CA ALA A 389 -11.47 6.59 -25.05
C ALA A 389 -11.31 5.12 -25.47
N ALA A 390 -10.07 4.60 -25.41
CA ALA A 390 -9.75 3.20 -25.72
C ALA A 390 -10.48 2.17 -24.84
N LYS A 391 -11.01 2.58 -23.68
CA LYS A 391 -11.77 1.72 -22.76
C LYS A 391 -13.27 1.99 -22.80
N LEU A 392 -13.70 3.08 -23.45
CA LEU A 392 -15.10 3.48 -23.55
C LEU A 392 -15.82 2.57 -24.55
N THR A 393 -16.71 1.72 -24.07
CA THR A 393 -17.60 0.89 -24.90
C THR A 393 -18.98 1.54 -25.02
N ALA A 394 -19.78 1.12 -26.00
CA ALA A 394 -21.15 1.62 -26.17
C ALA A 394 -22.02 1.42 -24.90
N GLU A 395 -21.84 0.30 -24.20
CA GLU A 395 -22.49 0.04 -22.91
C GLU A 395 -22.07 1.06 -21.85
N ILE A 396 -20.76 1.31 -21.70
CA ILE A 396 -20.24 2.27 -20.71
C ILE A 396 -20.72 3.69 -21.06
N ALA A 397 -20.71 4.06 -22.34
CA ALA A 397 -21.21 5.35 -22.81
C ALA A 397 -22.70 5.55 -22.47
N ALA A 398 -23.53 4.53 -22.67
CA ALA A 398 -24.95 4.57 -22.31
C ALA A 398 -25.17 4.71 -20.79
N ILE A 399 -24.43 3.94 -19.98
CA ILE A 399 -24.51 4.01 -18.51
C ILE A 399 -24.11 5.39 -17.99
N ARG A 400 -23.08 6.00 -18.58
CA ARG A 400 -22.53 7.29 -18.16
C ARG A 400 -23.24 8.49 -18.80
N GLY A 401 -24.02 8.30 -19.86
CA GLY A 401 -24.61 9.39 -20.63
C GLY A 401 -23.55 10.26 -21.31
N VAL A 402 -22.52 9.64 -21.90
CA VAL A 402 -21.42 10.33 -22.59
C VAL A 402 -21.29 9.87 -24.04
N LYS A 403 -20.67 10.70 -24.90
CA LYS A 403 -20.43 10.35 -26.30
C LYS A 403 -19.25 9.39 -26.45
N MET A 404 -19.32 8.51 -27.45
CA MET A 404 -18.23 7.63 -27.84
C MET A 404 -17.12 8.39 -28.58
N GLY A 405 -15.89 7.89 -28.52
CA GLY A 405 -14.77 8.36 -29.35
C GLY A 405 -13.82 9.34 -28.68
N GLU A 406 -14.15 9.85 -27.48
CA GLU A 406 -13.33 10.80 -26.73
C GLU A 406 -13.06 10.31 -25.30
N ASP A 407 -12.03 10.86 -24.67
CA ASP A 407 -11.73 10.58 -23.27
C ASP A 407 -12.87 11.10 -22.39
N CYS A 408 -13.34 10.27 -21.48
CA CYS A 408 -14.35 10.66 -20.50
C CYS A 408 -13.63 11.29 -19.29
N VAL A 409 -13.59 12.61 -19.27
CA VAL A 409 -12.99 13.42 -18.18
C VAL A 409 -14.10 14.10 -17.41
N SER A 410 -14.19 13.82 -16.10
CA SER A 410 -15.12 14.50 -15.21
C SER A 410 -14.54 15.82 -14.71
N PRO A 411 -15.40 16.81 -14.37
CA PRO A 411 -14.94 18.05 -13.74
C PRO A 411 -14.20 17.78 -12.42
N PRO A 412 -13.31 18.68 -11.97
CA PRO A 412 -12.62 18.54 -10.68
C PRO A 412 -13.51 18.77 -9.46
N TRP A 413 -14.66 19.44 -9.64
CA TRP A 413 -15.58 19.83 -8.58
C TRP A 413 -17.02 19.41 -8.89
N HIS A 414 -17.85 19.39 -7.86
CA HIS A 414 -19.29 19.16 -7.98
C HIS A 414 -20.00 20.45 -8.38
N ALA A 415 -20.81 20.40 -9.43
CA ALA A 415 -21.54 21.58 -9.93
C ALA A 415 -22.80 21.96 -9.11
N GLU A 416 -23.16 21.17 -8.10
CA GLU A 416 -24.44 21.33 -7.37
C GLU A 416 -24.33 22.18 -6.11
N PHE A 417 -23.12 22.52 -5.70
CA PHE A 417 -22.90 23.31 -4.50
C PHE A 417 -21.59 24.10 -4.60
N VAL A 418 -21.56 25.18 -3.85
CA VAL A 418 -20.34 25.95 -3.59
C VAL A 418 -20.08 25.94 -2.09
N GLY A 419 -18.86 25.60 -1.73
CA GLY A 419 -18.39 25.62 -0.35
C GLY A 419 -19.03 24.58 0.58
N PRO A 420 -18.64 24.61 1.88
CA PRO A 420 -19.03 23.62 2.87
C PRO A 420 -20.54 23.55 3.15
N THR A 421 -21.22 24.68 3.30
CA THR A 421 -22.66 24.71 3.61
C THR A 421 -23.49 24.09 2.49
N GLY A 422 -23.18 24.43 1.23
CA GLY A 422 -23.86 23.85 0.07
C GLY A 422 -23.63 22.34 -0.04
N LEU A 423 -22.41 21.87 0.26
CA LEU A 423 -22.11 20.44 0.34
C LEU A 423 -23.02 19.73 1.35
N VAL A 424 -23.13 20.26 2.57
CA VAL A 424 -23.96 19.67 3.63
C VAL A 424 -25.44 19.63 3.23
N GLN A 425 -25.96 20.72 2.64
CA GLN A 425 -27.32 20.76 2.12
C GLN A 425 -27.56 19.72 1.02
N PHE A 426 -26.59 19.55 0.11
CA PHE A 426 -26.68 18.56 -0.95
C PHE A 426 -26.64 17.12 -0.39
N LEU A 427 -25.82 16.84 0.62
CA LEU A 427 -25.81 15.55 1.33
C LEU A 427 -27.15 15.25 1.99
N MET A 428 -27.75 16.23 2.68
CA MET A 428 -29.09 16.11 3.26
C MET A 428 -30.16 15.86 2.18
N LYS A 429 -30.03 16.47 1.00
CA LYS A 429 -30.91 16.22 -0.15
C LYS A 429 -30.79 14.77 -0.64
N LEU A 430 -29.57 14.28 -0.87
CA LEU A 430 -29.32 12.89 -1.29
C LEU A 430 -29.85 11.88 -0.26
N ARG A 431 -29.63 12.15 1.03
CA ARG A 431 -30.16 11.39 2.15
C ARG A 431 -31.69 11.33 2.13
N LYS A 432 -32.34 12.49 2.01
CA LYS A 432 -33.80 12.60 1.97
C LYS A 432 -34.41 11.82 0.81
N LEU A 433 -33.79 11.89 -0.37
CA LEU A 433 -34.25 11.20 -1.58
C LEU A 433 -34.03 9.69 -1.48
N SER A 434 -32.86 9.25 -1.00
CA SER A 434 -32.50 7.83 -0.98
C SER A 434 -33.09 7.07 0.20
N LYS A 435 -33.30 7.72 1.35
CA LYS A 435 -33.62 7.07 2.64
C LYS A 435 -32.59 6.02 3.05
N LYS A 436 -31.33 6.21 2.61
CA LYS A 436 -30.19 5.34 2.90
C LYS A 436 -29.10 6.12 3.63
N PRO A 437 -28.27 5.44 4.43
CA PRO A 437 -27.10 6.07 5.02
C PRO A 437 -26.26 6.75 3.94
N THR A 438 -25.96 8.03 4.18
CA THR A 438 -25.34 8.92 3.20
C THR A 438 -24.11 9.56 3.83
N GLY A 439 -23.04 9.58 3.06
CA GLY A 439 -21.75 10.13 3.49
C GLY A 439 -20.98 10.68 2.30
N PHE A 440 -19.76 11.15 2.57
CA PHE A 440 -18.88 11.65 1.53
C PHE A 440 -17.48 11.05 1.65
N LYS A 441 -16.74 11.08 0.54
CA LYS A 441 -15.37 10.59 0.44
C LYS A 441 -14.41 11.72 0.08
N LEU A 442 -13.30 11.81 0.79
CA LEU A 442 -12.21 12.73 0.47
C LEU A 442 -10.83 12.13 0.78
N CYS A 443 -9.83 12.58 0.01
CA CYS A 443 -8.44 12.63 0.45
C CYS A 443 -8.19 13.99 1.10
N VAL A 444 -7.71 13.99 2.34
CA VAL A 444 -7.41 15.22 3.07
C VAL A 444 -6.29 15.98 2.35
N GLY A 445 -6.56 17.24 2.02
CA GLY A 445 -5.62 18.17 1.39
C GLY A 445 -5.51 19.43 2.23
N ASN A 446 -6.27 20.47 1.87
CA ASN A 446 -6.35 21.69 2.67
C ASN A 446 -7.08 21.42 4.01
N ARG A 447 -6.37 21.58 5.11
CA ARG A 447 -6.88 21.32 6.47
C ARG A 447 -7.94 22.34 6.91
N VAL A 448 -7.87 23.59 6.44
CA VAL A 448 -8.88 24.62 6.74
C VAL A 448 -10.20 24.28 6.02
N GLU A 449 -10.13 23.81 4.77
CA GLU A 449 -11.32 23.39 4.03
C GLU A 449 -12.01 22.19 4.68
N ALA A 450 -11.22 21.19 5.10
CA ALA A 450 -11.75 20.05 5.85
C ALA A 450 -12.37 20.48 7.20
N ALA A 451 -11.73 21.41 7.92
CA ALA A 451 -12.30 22.02 9.13
C ALA A 451 -13.61 22.75 8.86
N ALA A 452 -13.72 23.46 7.73
CA ALA A 452 -14.93 24.17 7.34
C ALA A 452 -16.09 23.22 7.00
N ILE A 453 -15.80 22.06 6.37
CA ILE A 453 -16.80 21.00 6.17
C ILE A 453 -17.30 20.47 7.51
N VAL A 454 -16.41 20.16 8.45
CA VAL A 454 -16.81 19.66 9.77
C VAL A 454 -17.56 20.71 10.58
N LYS A 455 -17.16 21.98 10.53
CA LYS A 455 -17.89 23.08 11.18
C LYS A 455 -19.30 23.22 10.59
N ALA A 456 -19.46 23.14 9.27
CA ALA A 456 -20.79 23.15 8.64
C ALA A 456 -21.66 21.94 9.05
N LEU A 457 -21.08 20.75 9.17
CA LEU A 457 -21.78 19.57 9.70
C LEU A 457 -22.20 19.78 11.15
N GLN A 458 -21.28 20.25 11.99
CA GLN A 458 -21.52 20.50 13.42
C GLN A 458 -22.69 21.47 13.64
N LEU A 459 -22.79 22.52 12.82
CA LEU A 459 -23.92 23.46 12.89
C LEU A 459 -25.26 22.79 12.59
N GLU A 460 -25.32 21.82 11.69
CA GLU A 460 -26.55 21.06 11.41
C GLU A 460 -26.84 20.03 12.52
N PHE A 461 -25.83 19.36 13.05
CA PHE A 461 -25.98 18.50 14.24
C PHE A 461 -26.49 19.27 15.45
N ALA A 462 -25.99 20.48 15.70
CA ALA A 462 -26.44 21.35 16.78
C ALA A 462 -27.91 21.80 16.63
N LYS A 463 -28.45 21.82 15.40
CA LYS A 463 -29.88 22.06 15.12
C LYS A 463 -30.74 20.80 15.27
N GLY A 464 -30.15 19.65 15.60
CA GLY A 464 -30.82 18.36 15.70
C GLY A 464 -31.00 17.64 14.36
N ASN A 465 -30.33 18.09 13.29
CA ASN A 465 -30.31 17.40 12.00
C ASN A 465 -29.19 16.33 11.97
N GLN A 466 -29.39 15.26 11.20
CA GLN A 466 -28.36 14.26 10.89
C GLN A 466 -27.94 14.42 9.41
N PRO A 467 -26.94 15.27 9.09
CA PRO A 467 -26.58 15.54 7.70
C PRO A 467 -25.91 14.35 6.99
N ILE A 468 -25.16 13.54 7.73
CA ILE A 468 -24.42 12.37 7.25
C ILE A 468 -24.40 11.25 8.30
N ASP A 469 -24.05 10.03 7.87
CA ASP A 469 -23.79 8.89 8.78
C ASP A 469 -22.34 8.42 8.73
N PHE A 470 -21.60 8.76 7.67
CA PHE A 470 -20.21 8.37 7.54
C PHE A 470 -19.37 9.35 6.70
N VAL A 471 -18.05 9.27 6.88
CA VAL A 471 -17.05 9.89 6.01
C VAL A 471 -15.97 8.88 5.63
N THR A 472 -15.62 8.81 4.36
CA THR A 472 -14.54 7.95 3.87
C THR A 472 -13.26 8.75 3.68
N ILE A 473 -12.21 8.41 4.42
CA ILE A 473 -10.87 9.00 4.31
C ILE A 473 -10.01 8.15 3.39
N ASP A 474 -9.65 8.70 2.23
CA ASP A 474 -8.80 8.05 1.23
C ASP A 474 -7.37 8.59 1.32
N GLY A 475 -6.39 7.77 1.67
CA GLY A 475 -4.99 8.19 1.71
C GLY A 475 -4.43 8.49 0.32
N GLY A 476 -3.55 9.47 0.22
CA GLY A 476 -2.86 9.88 -1.01
C GLY A 476 -2.15 8.73 -1.74
N GLU A 477 -1.76 7.68 -1.00
CA GLU A 477 -1.24 6.45 -1.56
C GLU A 477 -2.29 5.56 -2.28
N GLY A 478 -3.52 6.04 -2.46
CA GLY A 478 -4.65 5.39 -3.11
C GLY A 478 -4.34 4.89 -4.54
N GLY A 479 -5.19 4.01 -5.05
CA GLY A 479 -5.04 3.45 -6.41
C GLY A 479 -5.79 4.26 -7.46
N THR A 480 -5.42 4.11 -8.73
CA THR A 480 -6.17 4.64 -9.86
C THR A 480 -5.99 3.80 -11.11
N GLY A 481 -7.02 3.77 -11.96
CA GLY A 481 -6.93 3.22 -13.31
C GLY A 481 -6.22 4.16 -14.29
N ALA A 482 -6.32 5.49 -14.06
CA ALA A 482 -5.68 6.54 -14.84
C ALA A 482 -5.59 7.84 -14.02
N ALA A 483 -4.37 8.39 -13.89
CA ALA A 483 -4.10 9.69 -13.31
C ALA A 483 -2.77 10.26 -13.86
N PRO A 484 -2.59 11.58 -13.87
CA PRO A 484 -1.28 12.18 -14.04
C PRO A 484 -0.32 11.75 -12.91
N VAL A 485 0.97 11.60 -13.23
CA VAL A 485 1.97 11.07 -12.29
C VAL A 485 2.20 12.05 -11.13
N GLU A 486 2.27 13.36 -11.39
CA GLU A 486 2.51 14.35 -10.32
C GLU A 486 1.40 14.32 -9.27
N PHE A 487 0.15 14.09 -9.69
CA PHE A 487 -0.97 13.97 -8.77
C PHE A 487 -0.84 12.73 -7.87
N SER A 488 -0.50 11.58 -8.45
CA SER A 488 -0.35 10.33 -7.67
C SER A 488 0.87 10.35 -6.73
N ASP A 489 1.91 11.09 -7.08
CA ASP A 489 3.15 11.10 -6.29
C ASP A 489 3.20 12.23 -5.25
N ARG A 490 2.48 13.34 -5.46
CA ARG A 490 2.69 14.59 -4.69
C ARG A 490 1.44 15.26 -4.14
N VAL A 491 0.23 14.81 -4.49
CA VAL A 491 -1.01 15.48 -4.09
C VAL A 491 -1.83 14.59 -3.16
N GLY A 492 -2.17 15.11 -1.97
CA GLY A 492 -2.96 14.42 -0.96
C GLY A 492 -2.17 13.92 0.24
N ALA A 493 -2.76 14.01 1.43
CA ALA A 493 -2.15 13.49 2.65
C ALA A 493 -2.17 11.96 2.67
N PRO A 494 -1.12 11.28 3.18
CA PRO A 494 -1.16 9.85 3.44
C PRO A 494 -2.32 9.48 4.38
N LEU A 495 -2.79 8.22 4.30
CA LEU A 495 -3.99 7.78 5.06
C LEU A 495 -3.88 8.09 6.55
N ARG A 496 -2.71 7.86 7.17
CA ARG A 496 -2.55 8.05 8.61
C ARG A 496 -2.76 9.51 9.02
N ASP A 497 -2.12 10.43 8.30
CA ASP A 497 -2.19 11.86 8.60
C ASP A 497 -3.61 12.39 8.37
N GLY A 498 -4.26 11.95 7.28
CA GLY A 498 -5.65 12.34 6.99
C GLY A 498 -6.66 11.73 7.98
N LEU A 499 -6.47 10.47 8.37
CA LEU A 499 -7.37 9.75 9.27
C LEU A 499 -7.34 10.35 10.68
N ILE A 500 -6.14 10.54 11.24
CA ILE A 500 -5.96 11.16 12.56
C ILE A 500 -6.58 12.55 12.56
N PHE A 501 -6.28 13.35 11.53
CA PHE A 501 -6.79 14.71 11.42
C PHE A 501 -8.32 14.76 11.40
N MET A 502 -8.97 13.88 10.64
CA MET A 502 -10.44 13.88 10.59
C MET A 502 -11.09 13.30 11.85
N ASP A 503 -10.49 12.27 12.45
CA ASP A 503 -10.94 11.73 13.74
C ASP A 503 -10.87 12.78 14.85
N ASP A 504 -9.73 13.48 14.96
CA ASP A 504 -9.53 14.58 15.91
C ASP A 504 -10.49 15.74 15.65
N LEU A 505 -10.71 16.10 14.38
CA LEU A 505 -11.58 17.22 14.01
C LEU A 505 -13.06 16.91 14.31
N LEU A 506 -13.53 15.69 14.03
CA LEU A 506 -14.90 15.26 14.37
C LEU A 506 -15.08 15.15 15.89
N THR A 507 -14.07 14.66 16.61
CA THR A 507 -14.07 14.54 18.07
C THR A 507 -14.11 15.92 18.72
N GLY A 508 -13.19 16.80 18.33
CA GLY A 508 -13.14 18.17 18.84
C GLY A 508 -14.38 19.01 18.48
N ALA A 509 -15.08 18.67 17.39
CA ALA A 509 -16.36 19.28 17.03
C ALA A 509 -17.57 18.66 17.77
N GLY A 510 -17.37 17.59 18.56
CA GLY A 510 -18.41 16.94 19.35
C GLY A 510 -19.40 16.10 18.54
N ILE A 511 -19.05 15.69 17.31
CA ILE A 511 -19.94 14.94 16.41
C ILE A 511 -19.40 13.57 16.01
N ARG A 512 -18.29 13.13 16.61
CA ARG A 512 -17.62 11.86 16.27
C ARG A 512 -18.50 10.63 16.49
N ASP A 513 -19.32 10.64 17.54
CA ASP A 513 -20.18 9.49 17.89
C ASP A 513 -21.32 9.26 16.88
N ASP A 514 -21.71 10.32 16.16
CA ASP A 514 -22.78 10.27 15.16
C ASP A 514 -22.30 9.99 13.74
N VAL A 515 -20.98 10.01 13.50
CA VAL A 515 -20.38 9.85 12.17
C VAL A 515 -19.32 8.76 12.18
N LYS A 516 -19.56 7.67 11.45
CA LYS A 516 -18.56 6.60 11.28
C LYS A 516 -17.47 7.01 10.28
N ILE A 517 -16.23 6.62 10.53
CA ILE A 517 -15.10 6.87 9.63
C ILE A 517 -14.74 5.59 8.88
N ILE A 518 -14.69 5.66 7.56
CA ILE A 518 -14.24 4.58 6.68
C ILE A 518 -12.83 4.88 6.18
N ALA A 519 -11.84 4.08 6.56
CA ALA A 519 -10.47 4.23 6.10
C ALA A 519 -10.22 3.49 4.78
N SER A 520 -9.65 4.18 3.78
CA SER A 520 -9.22 3.60 2.50
C SER A 520 -7.79 4.04 2.19
N GLY A 521 -6.89 3.09 1.95
CA GLY A 521 -5.49 3.42 1.67
C GLY A 521 -4.55 2.30 2.10
N LYS A 522 -4.16 1.46 1.15
CA LYS A 522 -3.26 0.29 1.39
C LYS A 522 -3.69 -0.61 2.57
N ILE A 523 -4.99 -0.74 2.83
CA ILE A 523 -5.52 -1.77 3.75
C ILE A 523 -5.49 -3.12 3.03
N MET A 524 -4.65 -4.04 3.49
CA MET A 524 -4.34 -5.31 2.81
C MET A 524 -4.41 -6.54 3.72
N ASP A 525 -4.28 -6.33 5.04
CA ASP A 525 -4.19 -7.40 6.03
C ASP A 525 -4.80 -7.01 7.38
N GLY A 526 -4.86 -7.97 8.31
CA GLY A 526 -5.49 -7.76 9.61
C GLY A 526 -4.78 -6.71 10.45
N PHE A 527 -3.44 -6.62 10.38
CA PHE A 527 -2.68 -5.60 11.09
C PHE A 527 -2.96 -4.19 10.56
N SER A 528 -3.09 -4.03 9.25
CA SER A 528 -3.46 -2.76 8.64
C SER A 528 -4.85 -2.28 9.07
N MET A 529 -5.78 -3.21 9.33
CA MET A 529 -7.08 -2.91 9.92
C MET A 529 -6.97 -2.50 11.39
N ILE A 530 -6.27 -3.28 12.23
CA ILE A 530 -6.03 -2.91 13.65
C ILE A 530 -5.42 -1.50 13.74
N ARG A 531 -4.44 -1.20 12.89
CA ARG A 531 -3.81 0.11 12.84
C ARG A 531 -4.79 1.22 12.45
N ALA A 532 -5.62 1.01 11.43
CA ALA A 532 -6.59 2.02 11.02
C ALA A 532 -7.66 2.26 12.10
N LEU A 533 -8.17 1.19 12.71
CA LEU A 533 -9.17 1.30 13.78
C LEU A 533 -8.58 1.97 15.03
N SER A 534 -7.34 1.64 15.39
CA SER A 534 -6.63 2.31 16.50
C SER A 534 -6.38 3.81 16.27
N LEU A 535 -6.45 4.28 15.01
CA LEU A 535 -6.30 5.68 14.63
C LEU A 535 -7.66 6.40 14.44
N GLY A 536 -8.79 5.73 14.70
CA GLY A 536 -10.12 6.33 14.66
C GLY A 536 -11.04 5.84 13.53
N ALA A 537 -10.63 4.87 12.71
CA ALA A 537 -11.55 4.28 11.73
C ALA A 537 -12.55 3.31 12.38
N ASP A 538 -13.77 3.23 11.86
CA ASP A 538 -14.76 2.21 12.25
C ASP A 538 -14.78 1.05 11.23
N VAL A 539 -14.54 1.38 9.96
CA VAL A 539 -14.61 0.45 8.82
C VAL A 539 -13.40 0.65 7.91
N CYS A 540 -12.97 -0.41 7.24
CA CYS A 540 -11.91 -0.36 6.25
C CYS A 540 -12.40 -0.73 4.85
N ASN A 541 -11.88 -0.01 3.86
CA ASN A 541 -12.07 -0.27 2.45
C ASN A 541 -10.74 -0.64 1.76
N SER A 542 -10.79 -1.67 0.92
CA SER A 542 -9.64 -2.09 0.12
C SER A 542 -10.02 -2.13 -1.36
N ALA A 543 -9.28 -1.43 -2.21
CA ALA A 543 -9.38 -1.60 -3.66
C ALA A 543 -8.37 -2.66 -4.13
N ARG A 544 -7.09 -2.41 -3.88
CA ARG A 544 -5.98 -3.20 -4.46
C ARG A 544 -5.87 -4.60 -3.85
N GLY A 545 -6.25 -4.79 -2.59
CA GLY A 545 -6.37 -6.14 -2.00
C GLY A 545 -7.36 -6.99 -2.78
N PHE A 546 -8.55 -6.47 -3.06
CA PHE A 546 -9.54 -7.18 -3.88
C PHE A 546 -9.15 -7.29 -5.36
N MET A 547 -8.43 -6.33 -5.94
CA MET A 547 -7.86 -6.52 -7.29
C MET A 547 -6.85 -7.67 -7.32
N MET A 548 -5.99 -7.78 -6.31
CA MET A 548 -5.02 -8.88 -6.20
C MET A 548 -5.72 -10.22 -5.91
N SER A 549 -6.81 -10.23 -5.15
CA SER A 549 -7.60 -11.45 -4.94
C SER A 549 -8.22 -11.96 -6.24
N LEU A 550 -8.66 -11.08 -7.16
CA LEU A 550 -9.04 -11.45 -8.54
C LEU A 550 -7.86 -12.00 -9.36
N GLY A 551 -6.63 -11.55 -9.06
CA GLY A 551 -5.40 -11.99 -9.71
C GLY A 551 -4.58 -10.87 -10.36
N CYS A 552 -4.78 -9.61 -9.97
CA CYS A 552 -3.95 -8.49 -10.44
C CYS A 552 -2.49 -8.75 -10.10
N ILE A 553 -1.65 -8.80 -11.12
CA ILE A 553 -0.20 -9.00 -11.00
C ILE A 553 0.58 -7.68 -10.91
N GLN A 554 -0.07 -6.54 -10.69
CA GLN A 554 0.59 -5.22 -10.67
C GLN A 554 1.36 -4.91 -11.97
N ALA A 555 0.77 -5.23 -13.13
CA ALA A 555 1.38 -4.95 -14.43
C ALA A 555 1.48 -3.44 -14.77
N LEU A 556 0.80 -2.58 -14.01
CA LEU A 556 0.77 -1.11 -14.18
C LEU A 556 0.34 -0.65 -15.61
N LYS A 557 -0.49 -1.46 -16.28
CA LYS A 557 -1.03 -1.23 -17.63
C LYS A 557 -2.54 -0.94 -17.59
N CYS A 558 -3.05 -0.40 -16.48
CA CYS A 558 -4.49 -0.29 -16.22
C CYS A 558 -5.20 0.71 -17.15
N ASN A 559 -4.49 1.75 -17.55
CA ASN A 559 -4.96 2.81 -18.44
C ASN A 559 -4.86 2.42 -19.93
N THR A 560 -4.03 1.45 -20.30
CA THR A 560 -3.73 1.17 -21.71
C THR A 560 -4.73 0.25 -22.40
N ASN A 561 -5.71 -0.27 -21.67
CA ASN A 561 -6.63 -1.33 -22.11
C ASN A 561 -5.99 -2.72 -22.32
N HIS A 562 -4.69 -2.91 -22.04
CA HIS A 562 -3.98 -4.18 -22.27
C HIS A 562 -3.67 -4.91 -20.95
N CYS A 563 -4.65 -5.02 -20.06
CA CYS A 563 -4.50 -5.72 -18.79
C CYS A 563 -4.34 -7.23 -19.04
N PRO A 564 -3.19 -7.85 -18.73
CA PRO A 564 -2.92 -9.25 -19.09
C PRO A 564 -3.80 -10.25 -18.31
N THR A 565 -4.43 -9.82 -17.22
CA THR A 565 -5.27 -10.66 -16.37
C THR A 565 -6.76 -10.40 -16.55
N GLY A 566 -7.17 -9.59 -17.54
CA GLY A 566 -8.57 -9.32 -17.82
C GLY A 566 -9.31 -8.44 -16.80
N ILE A 567 -8.60 -7.83 -15.84
CA ILE A 567 -9.23 -7.06 -14.75
C ILE A 567 -9.55 -5.63 -15.16
N THR A 568 -8.63 -4.92 -15.81
CA THR A 568 -8.73 -3.49 -16.13
C THR A 568 -8.71 -3.24 -17.64
N THR A 569 -9.58 -3.93 -18.37
CA THR A 569 -9.65 -3.88 -19.84
C THR A 569 -11.10 -4.03 -20.30
N SER A 570 -11.37 -3.49 -21.48
CA SER A 570 -12.61 -3.64 -22.25
C SER A 570 -12.43 -4.59 -23.44
N ASP A 571 -11.24 -5.19 -23.62
CA ASP A 571 -10.96 -6.18 -24.68
C ASP A 571 -11.61 -7.54 -24.33
N PRO A 572 -12.59 -8.01 -25.12
CA PRO A 572 -13.29 -9.28 -24.85
C PRO A 572 -12.36 -10.49 -24.74
N THR A 573 -11.25 -10.50 -25.48
CA THR A 573 -10.28 -11.62 -25.49
C THR A 573 -9.56 -11.71 -24.14
N LEU A 574 -9.18 -10.57 -23.58
CA LEU A 574 -8.51 -10.50 -22.28
C LEU A 574 -9.51 -10.73 -21.14
N ILE A 575 -10.74 -10.23 -21.27
CA ILE A 575 -11.83 -10.43 -20.30
C ILE A 575 -12.17 -11.91 -20.16
N ALA A 576 -12.20 -12.66 -21.26
CA ALA A 576 -12.49 -14.09 -21.26
C ALA A 576 -11.52 -14.92 -20.39
N GLY A 577 -10.30 -14.42 -20.14
CA GLY A 577 -9.35 -15.06 -19.24
C GLY A 577 -9.69 -14.94 -17.75
N LEU A 578 -10.65 -14.09 -17.37
CA LEU A 578 -11.05 -13.87 -15.98
C LEU A 578 -12.28 -14.71 -15.60
N ASP A 579 -12.05 -15.95 -15.15
CA ASP A 579 -13.13 -16.86 -14.73
C ASP A 579 -13.91 -16.37 -13.49
N ILE A 580 -15.17 -15.96 -13.70
CA ILE A 580 -16.00 -15.31 -12.68
C ILE A 580 -16.26 -16.20 -11.45
N PRO A 581 -16.69 -17.47 -11.57
CA PRO A 581 -16.91 -18.34 -10.42
C PRO A 581 -15.66 -18.50 -9.54
N THR A 582 -14.52 -18.85 -10.14
CA THR A 582 -13.26 -19.01 -9.40
C THR A 582 -12.82 -17.69 -8.75
N LYS A 583 -12.97 -16.57 -9.46
CA LYS A 583 -12.57 -15.25 -8.93
C LYS A 583 -13.48 -14.80 -7.78
N ALA A 584 -14.77 -15.09 -7.84
CA ALA A 584 -15.72 -14.78 -6.77
C ALA A 584 -15.38 -15.53 -5.47
N GLU A 585 -15.04 -16.81 -5.56
CA GLU A 585 -14.57 -17.59 -4.40
C GLU A 585 -13.30 -17.00 -3.79
N ARG A 586 -12.36 -16.58 -4.64
CA ARG A 586 -11.13 -15.92 -4.21
C ARG A 586 -11.37 -14.58 -3.51
N VAL A 587 -12.32 -13.79 -4.02
CA VAL A 587 -12.74 -12.53 -3.41
C VAL A 587 -13.34 -12.78 -2.02
N ARG A 588 -14.27 -13.74 -1.91
CA ARG A 588 -14.87 -14.15 -0.64
C ARG A 588 -13.83 -14.66 0.35
N ALA A 589 -12.92 -15.55 -0.09
CA ALA A 589 -11.89 -16.14 0.76
C ALA A 589 -10.89 -15.10 1.28
N TYR A 590 -10.46 -14.16 0.42
CA TYR A 590 -9.58 -13.07 0.86
C TYR A 590 -10.23 -12.22 1.96
N HIS A 591 -11.51 -11.88 1.80
CA HIS A 591 -12.27 -11.14 2.81
C HIS A 591 -12.38 -11.92 4.12
N GLU A 592 -12.86 -13.16 4.08
CA GLU A 592 -13.05 -14.03 5.25
C GLU A 592 -11.74 -14.21 6.02
N ASN A 593 -10.66 -14.60 5.32
CA ASN A 593 -9.37 -14.87 5.94
C ASN A 593 -8.70 -13.59 6.48
N THR A 594 -8.96 -12.43 5.86
CA THR A 594 -8.45 -11.15 6.38
C THR A 594 -9.21 -10.71 7.63
N LEU A 595 -10.53 -10.90 7.68
CA LEU A 595 -11.31 -10.65 8.88
C LEU A 595 -10.95 -11.61 10.00
N LEU A 596 -10.70 -12.89 9.71
CA LEU A 596 -10.22 -13.86 10.70
C LEU A 596 -8.89 -13.40 11.31
N SER A 597 -7.92 -13.05 10.47
CA SER A 597 -6.62 -12.52 10.92
C SER A 597 -6.77 -11.23 11.74
N PHE A 598 -7.69 -10.35 11.37
CA PHE A 598 -8.03 -9.16 12.15
C PHE A 598 -8.62 -9.54 13.53
N THR A 599 -9.57 -10.47 13.57
CA THR A 599 -10.20 -10.97 14.80
C THR A 599 -9.19 -11.62 15.75
N GLU A 600 -8.27 -12.43 15.22
CA GLU A 600 -7.20 -13.05 16.01
C GLU A 600 -6.25 -12.00 16.59
N LEU A 601 -5.86 -10.99 15.80
CA LEU A 601 -4.99 -9.91 16.27
C LEU A 601 -5.70 -9.04 17.33
N LEU A 602 -6.99 -8.77 17.16
CA LEU A 602 -7.80 -8.07 18.16
C LEU A 602 -7.88 -8.86 19.47
N GLY A 603 -8.19 -10.15 19.39
CA GLY A 603 -8.20 -11.02 20.56
C GLY A 603 -6.85 -11.04 21.26
N ALA A 604 -5.74 -11.02 20.51
CA ALA A 604 -4.40 -10.95 21.05
C ALA A 604 -4.10 -9.65 21.81
N THR A 605 -4.72 -8.50 21.47
CA THR A 605 -4.57 -7.26 22.25
C THR A 605 -5.27 -7.32 23.61
N GLY A 606 -6.19 -8.28 23.77
CA GLY A 606 -7.05 -8.43 24.92
C GLY A 606 -8.34 -7.61 24.86
N CYS A 607 -8.59 -6.92 23.75
CA CYS A 607 -9.87 -6.28 23.48
C CYS A 607 -10.92 -7.36 23.15
N SER A 608 -12.14 -7.20 23.68
CA SER A 608 -13.30 -8.03 23.33
C SER A 608 -14.12 -7.43 22.20
N ASP A 609 -14.04 -6.11 22.05
CA ASP A 609 -14.75 -5.34 21.03
C ASP A 609 -13.73 -4.45 20.30
N PRO A 610 -13.76 -4.37 18.95
CA PRO A 610 -12.85 -3.50 18.24
C PRO A 610 -12.98 -2.01 18.59
N ASP A 611 -14.12 -1.55 19.10
CA ASP A 611 -14.36 -0.16 19.50
C ASP A 611 -13.63 0.17 20.81
N GLN A 612 -12.95 -0.80 21.42
CA GLN A 612 -11.99 -0.61 22.50
C GLN A 612 -10.57 -0.33 21.98
N LEU A 613 -10.31 -0.49 20.67
CA LEU A 613 -9.03 -0.11 20.10
C LEU A 613 -8.85 1.40 20.24
N ARG A 614 -7.66 1.77 20.69
CA ARG A 614 -7.22 3.13 21.01
C ARG A 614 -5.80 3.31 20.52
N ARG A 615 -5.33 4.55 20.40
CA ARG A 615 -3.99 4.84 19.86
C ARG A 615 -2.87 4.19 20.68
N VAL A 616 -3.10 3.91 21.96
CA VAL A 616 -2.14 3.21 22.84
C VAL A 616 -1.78 1.78 22.41
N HIS A 617 -2.62 1.12 21.60
CA HIS A 617 -2.41 -0.29 21.22
C HIS A 617 -1.32 -0.48 20.17
N ILE A 618 -0.98 0.56 19.41
CA ILE A 618 0.06 0.52 18.39
C ILE A 618 1.32 1.19 18.91
N MET A 619 2.43 0.46 18.80
CA MET A 619 3.76 0.99 19.04
C MET A 619 4.44 1.29 17.70
N ARG A 620 5.27 2.33 17.70
CA ARG A 620 6.11 2.68 16.56
C ARG A 620 7.52 3.01 17.02
N ARG A 621 8.49 2.52 16.26
CA ARG A 621 9.88 2.90 16.40
C ARG A 621 10.15 4.19 15.63
N GLY A 622 10.55 5.25 16.33
CA GLY A 622 11.00 6.52 15.76
C GLY A 622 12.44 6.48 15.24
N VAL A 623 12.87 7.60 14.64
CA VAL A 623 14.19 7.74 13.98
C VAL A 623 15.36 7.63 14.97
N SER A 624 15.17 8.07 16.22
CA SER A 624 16.16 8.02 17.29
C SER A 624 16.15 6.70 18.07
N MET A 625 15.57 5.63 17.51
CA MET A 625 15.26 4.37 18.20
C MET A 625 14.29 4.50 19.39
N LYS A 626 13.80 5.71 19.68
CA LYS A 626 12.73 5.94 20.65
C LYS A 626 11.49 5.16 20.21
N VAL A 627 10.93 4.40 21.14
CA VAL A 627 9.71 3.64 20.95
C VAL A 627 8.59 4.40 21.62
N GLU A 628 7.54 4.69 20.88
CA GLU A 628 6.38 5.47 21.35
C GLU A 628 5.11 4.75 20.91
N THR A 629 4.07 4.84 21.73
CA THR A 629 2.70 4.50 21.36
C THR A 629 2.17 5.54 20.36
N TYR A 630 1.14 5.20 19.58
CA TYR A 630 0.45 6.23 18.80
C TYR A 630 -0.24 7.26 19.67
N ALA A 631 -0.63 6.95 20.92
CA ALA A 631 -1.20 7.94 21.83
C ALA A 631 -0.19 9.01 22.25
N GLU A 632 1.09 8.66 22.40
CA GLU A 632 2.16 9.63 22.69
C GLU A 632 2.49 10.50 21.46
N ILE A 633 2.43 9.91 20.26
CA ILE A 633 2.70 10.63 19.00
C ILE A 633 1.49 11.50 18.60
N TYR A 634 0.28 11.00 18.83
CA TYR A 634 -1.01 11.57 18.43
C TYR A 634 -2.01 11.48 19.61
N PRO A 635 -1.93 12.40 20.59
CA PRO A 635 -2.81 12.38 21.76
C PRO A 635 -4.30 12.38 21.40
N GLU A 636 -5.12 11.63 22.15
CA GLU A 636 -6.57 11.64 22.00
C GLU A 636 -7.15 12.96 22.52
N LEU A 637 -8.27 13.42 21.93
CA LEU A 637 -8.90 14.68 22.27
C LEU A 637 -10.18 14.47 23.10
N GLU A 638 -10.50 15.46 23.92
CA GLU A 638 -11.80 15.53 24.58
C GLU A 638 -12.89 15.95 23.57
N SER A 639 -14.06 15.31 23.67
CA SER A 639 -15.18 15.60 22.78
C SER A 639 -15.64 17.06 22.95
N GLY A 640 -15.81 17.79 21.84
CA GLY A 640 -16.25 19.18 21.86
C GLY A 640 -15.18 20.23 22.18
N CYS A 641 -13.92 19.84 22.41
CA CYS A 641 -12.87 20.77 22.85
C CYS A 641 -12.62 21.96 21.89
N LEU A 642 -12.91 21.81 20.59
CA LEU A 642 -12.75 22.91 19.61
C LEU A 642 -13.85 23.96 19.72
N LEU A 643 -15.03 23.56 20.19
CA LEU A 643 -16.16 24.47 20.44
C LEU A 643 -15.89 25.39 21.63
N GLU A 644 -15.12 24.89 22.60
CA GLU A 644 -14.77 25.59 23.84
C GLU A 644 -13.46 26.40 23.71
N GLY A 645 -12.79 26.35 22.55
CA GLY A 645 -11.48 26.97 22.36
C GLY A 645 -10.34 26.28 23.12
N ALA A 646 -10.56 25.05 23.58
CA ALA A 646 -9.64 24.26 24.39
C ALA A 646 -8.84 23.21 23.57
N GLY A 647 -9.01 23.18 22.24
CA GLY A 647 -8.31 22.23 21.38
C GLY A 647 -6.80 22.50 21.25
N PRO A 648 -6.02 21.53 20.75
CA PRO A 648 -4.61 21.74 20.46
C PRO A 648 -4.40 22.91 19.51
N LYS A 649 -3.43 23.79 19.80
CA LYS A 649 -3.20 25.07 19.09
C LYS A 649 -3.31 24.98 17.57
N GLN A 650 -2.70 23.96 16.96
CA GLN A 650 -2.71 23.80 15.50
C GLN A 650 -4.10 23.41 14.97
N LEU A 651 -4.80 22.51 15.66
CA LEU A 651 -6.15 22.10 15.27
C LEU A 651 -7.16 23.22 15.51
N GLN A 652 -7.05 23.91 16.65
CA GLN A 652 -7.85 25.10 16.96
C GLN A 652 -7.65 26.18 15.91
N TYR A 653 -6.42 26.44 15.46
CA TYR A 653 -6.15 27.38 14.37
C TYR A 653 -6.91 27.02 13.08
N PHE A 654 -6.92 25.75 12.66
CA PHE A 654 -7.67 25.34 11.47
C PHE A 654 -9.18 25.48 11.67
N TRP A 655 -9.68 25.15 12.87
CA TRP A 655 -11.08 25.30 13.26
C TRP A 655 -11.55 26.76 13.23
N ASP A 656 -10.78 27.67 13.82
CA ASP A 656 -11.10 29.10 13.87
C ASP A 656 -10.99 29.72 12.47
N SER A 657 -9.96 29.34 11.70
CA SER A 657 -9.77 29.80 10.32
C SER A 657 -10.86 29.35 9.35
N ALA A 658 -11.64 28.31 9.70
CA ALA A 658 -12.73 27.82 8.86
C ALA A 658 -13.82 28.88 8.60
N GLU A 659 -13.98 29.86 9.49
CA GLU A 659 -14.93 30.97 9.32
C GLU A 659 -14.61 31.85 8.10
N LEU A 660 -13.32 31.98 7.77
CA LEU A 660 -12.86 32.69 6.57
C LEU A 660 -13.30 31.99 5.27
N PHE A 661 -13.56 30.68 5.35
CA PHE A 661 -14.08 29.88 4.24
C PHE A 661 -15.62 29.93 4.17
N GLY A 662 -16.29 30.14 5.31
CA GLY A 662 -17.75 30.21 5.44
C GLY A 662 -18.37 31.52 4.95
N GLY A 663 -17.60 32.63 4.89
CA GLY A 663 -18.05 33.92 4.33
C GLY A 663 -18.19 33.97 2.80
N LEU A 664 -18.08 32.83 2.10
CA LEU A 664 -18.05 32.71 0.64
C LEU A 664 -19.31 32.05 0.06
N SER A 665 -20.47 32.20 0.70
CA SER A 665 -21.73 32.11 -0.05
C SER A 665 -21.86 33.38 -0.89
N PRO A 666 -22.10 33.32 -2.21
CA PRO A 666 -22.63 34.49 -2.89
C PRO A 666 -23.93 34.90 -2.16
N PRO A 667 -24.20 36.20 -1.96
CA PRO A 667 -25.47 36.62 -1.40
C PRO A 667 -26.59 36.06 -2.29
N ILE A 668 -27.47 35.24 -1.70
CA ILE A 668 -28.71 34.85 -2.33
C ILE A 668 -29.59 36.09 -2.27
N ASP A 669 -29.72 36.82 -3.38
CA ASP A 669 -30.70 37.89 -3.47
C ASP A 669 -32.10 37.24 -3.53
N SER A 670 -32.91 37.51 -2.50
CA SER A 670 -34.16 36.81 -2.22
C SER A 670 -35.32 37.20 -3.14
N GLU A 671 -35.09 37.99 -4.20
CA GLU A 671 -36.18 38.50 -5.02
C GLU A 671 -36.24 37.99 -6.47
N ASN A 672 -35.18 37.42 -7.09
CA ASN A 672 -35.23 37.12 -8.54
C ASN A 672 -34.64 35.78 -9.05
N GLY A 673 -34.12 34.89 -8.21
CA GLY A 673 -33.90 33.48 -8.62
C GLY A 673 -32.97 33.20 -9.82
N GLU A 674 -31.99 34.07 -10.13
CA GLU A 674 -30.91 33.78 -11.09
C GLU A 674 -29.52 33.77 -10.41
N GLU A 675 -28.69 32.78 -10.78
CA GLU A 675 -27.28 32.65 -10.36
C GLU A 675 -26.41 33.72 -11.02
N VAL A 676 -25.84 34.67 -10.26
CA VAL A 676 -24.75 35.51 -10.76
C VAL A 676 -23.44 34.72 -10.72
N LEU A 677 -23.18 33.96 -11.78
CA LEU A 677 -21.86 33.43 -12.10
C LEU A 677 -21.09 34.47 -12.92
N GLU A 678 -20.51 35.48 -12.28
CA GLU A 678 -19.63 36.43 -12.98
C GLU A 678 -18.18 36.40 -12.49
N ASP A 679 -17.35 35.95 -13.43
CA ASP A 679 -15.94 36.24 -13.65
C ASP A 679 -14.85 35.49 -12.85
N ALA A 680 -13.85 35.02 -13.61
CA ALA A 680 -12.59 34.42 -13.17
C ALA A 680 -11.76 35.35 -12.26
N ALA A 681 -12.06 36.65 -12.23
CA ALA A 681 -11.52 37.60 -11.25
C ALA A 681 -11.94 37.26 -9.81
N SER A 682 -13.16 36.72 -9.58
CA SER A 682 -13.61 36.29 -8.26
C SER A 682 -12.81 35.09 -7.75
N LEU A 683 -12.48 34.14 -8.65
CA LEU A 683 -11.60 32.99 -8.39
C LEU A 683 -10.15 33.41 -8.12
N ARG A 684 -9.64 34.46 -8.77
CA ARG A 684 -8.34 35.05 -8.41
C ARG A 684 -8.37 35.69 -7.03
N SER A 685 -9.43 36.44 -6.70
CA SER A 685 -9.58 37.02 -5.36
C SER A 685 -9.71 35.94 -4.27
N TYR A 686 -10.29 34.78 -4.61
CA TYR A 686 -10.34 33.59 -3.75
C TYR A 686 -8.94 33.01 -3.50
N ALA A 687 -8.12 32.83 -4.54
CA ALA A 687 -6.73 32.39 -4.39
C ALA A 687 -5.92 33.42 -3.57
N GLU A 688 -6.04 34.71 -3.87
CA GLU A 688 -5.30 35.77 -3.17
C GLU A 688 -5.70 35.88 -1.69
N ARG A 689 -6.98 35.73 -1.32
CA ARG A 689 -7.43 35.69 0.08
C ARG A 689 -7.00 34.42 0.81
N ALA A 690 -7.07 33.26 0.15
CA ALA A 690 -6.66 31.99 0.75
C ALA A 690 -5.13 31.91 0.97
N TYR A 691 -4.33 32.56 0.12
CA TYR A 691 -2.86 32.50 0.21
C TYR A 691 -2.22 33.70 0.95
N SER A 692 -2.90 34.84 1.10
CA SER A 692 -2.35 36.01 1.80
C SER A 692 -2.34 35.91 3.34
N HIS A 693 -2.96 34.87 3.92
CA HIS A 693 -3.03 34.65 5.38
C HIS A 693 -2.32 33.37 5.83
N MET A 694 -1.60 32.70 4.93
CA MET A 694 -0.63 31.67 5.34
C MET A 694 0.67 32.38 5.76
N PRO A 695 1.17 32.18 7.00
CA PRO A 695 2.43 32.77 7.45
C PRO A 695 3.65 32.27 6.67
#